data_AF-A0A929U8D6-F1
#
_entry.id   AF-A0A929U8D6-F1
#
_cell.length_a   1.000
_cell.length_b   1.000
_cell.length_c   1.000
_cell.angle_alpha   90.00
_cell.angle_beta   90.00
_cell.angle_gamma   90.00
#
_symmetry.space_group_name_H-M   'P 1'
#
loop_
_entity.id
_entity.type
_entity.pdbx_description
1 polymer ?
#
loop_
_entity_poly.entity_id
_entity_poly.type
_entity_poly.pdbx_seq_one_letter_code
_entity_poly.pdbx_strand_id
1 'polypeptide(L)'
;MKELKMKIKDFLKNHGDKIKEFLKIFTIIFAINLFLLSFVNLITNGTETDVFYGGDTPRVLQDMTMQEGLHYRTSVHPLFVILTQPFVRLLGRFTGVIVAAVIFEAAIGALSATLFYRFMQKLGISKKTSLAATVILALSFTQVAFNSIFETYVFSQFGLMVMWVIAVGLIDKKLELKDYALLVVAGIFSLAFTLTNIVQFLILLSIIIFLNKNVKCKFIKFSSILLVVLSITVMLADIQKTLWPSANNFFTSNINGFLLDKNSEEFTYIEKTWSTKRVIFQMNTSFVYQFGLLGGLVLGKNNLINVLGIACFGIFSLINLYYFFAKRKIFKEKIYFALLFAYGFNFVLHIFYNPYESFLYVLHYNFLIIAILFYIFTHLDEKTKFLNYVRDFFVKYKIQVITAYIFLQVVGIIKYLQEVHAKFGFKATMPKYILILIILSLVILAAVVIRKVKLKVVAGVVIVIVSLVGWVSFSGYLNNREIKNIEALDRAGVDYKPFLRNDFTKQMTNELAEYLYELDVPLRAQTYFVQKYKISHKKNSDFFSFGMGDRKKLIYRKGKLIDLQTKQTVRSFDFTHEMIIPNMYTVLLLDQAGKITRIYEDETGVHIEKGRMAKIWEDWNNYNQWEDDRLNKRETKLVENITNETISTSKHKINLPNFEESKIGRILKVLHQEILVNINQGKPRTTLMSKTNESGLYREGMMAAMVLEETKNTWLFE
;
A
#
# COMPACT_ATOMS: atom_id res chain seq x y z
N MET A 1 -39.06 25.15 9.55
CA MET A 1 -39.07 23.90 8.76
C MET A 1 -39.57 24.06 7.30
N LYS A 2 -40.74 24.68 7.04
CA LYS A 2 -41.24 24.91 5.66
C LYS A 2 -40.31 25.77 4.81
N GLU A 3 -39.76 26.84 5.39
CA GLU A 3 -38.81 27.74 4.70
C GLU A 3 -37.49 27.03 4.33
N LEU A 4 -36.98 26.18 5.21
CA LEU A 4 -35.80 25.35 4.94
C LEU A 4 -36.07 24.36 3.79
N LYS A 5 -37.24 23.72 3.77
CA LYS A 5 -37.66 22.85 2.66
C LYS A 5 -37.76 23.61 1.33
N MET A 6 -38.26 24.85 1.33
CA MET A 6 -38.27 25.69 0.12
C MET A 6 -36.86 26.06 -0.34
N LYS A 7 -35.99 26.53 0.57
CA LYS A 7 -34.59 26.86 0.23
C LYS A 7 -33.82 25.65 -0.34
N ILE A 8 -34.04 24.46 0.20
CA ILE A 8 -33.46 23.21 -0.35
C ILE A 8 -34.03 22.90 -1.73
N LYS A 9 -35.36 23.03 -1.92
CA LYS A 9 -36.01 22.78 -3.21
C LYS A 9 -35.51 23.74 -4.29
N ASP A 10 -35.38 25.03 -3.97
CA ASP A 10 -34.87 26.05 -4.90
C ASP A 10 -33.41 25.82 -5.23
N PHE A 11 -32.58 25.47 -4.23
CA PHE A 11 -31.18 25.09 -4.45
C PHE A 11 -31.06 23.88 -5.40
N LEU A 12 -31.83 22.82 -5.16
CA LEU A 12 -31.82 21.61 -6.01
C LEU A 12 -32.32 21.91 -7.43
N LYS A 13 -33.30 22.80 -7.59
CA LYS A 13 -33.79 23.24 -8.90
C LYS A 13 -32.73 24.04 -9.66
N ASN A 14 -32.06 24.97 -8.98
CA ASN A 14 -31.07 25.86 -9.58
C ASN A 14 -29.71 25.21 -9.85
N HIS A 15 -29.37 24.14 -9.13
CA HIS A 15 -28.07 23.45 -9.24
C HIS A 15 -28.17 21.97 -9.65
N GLY A 16 -29.37 21.48 -9.98
CA GLY A 16 -29.63 20.06 -10.22
C GLY A 16 -28.68 19.39 -11.23
N ASP A 17 -28.38 20.04 -12.34
CA ASP A 17 -27.46 19.47 -13.34
C ASP A 17 -26.00 19.42 -12.87
N LYS A 18 -25.56 20.43 -12.10
CA LYS A 18 -24.23 20.43 -11.49
C LYS A 18 -24.13 19.32 -10.43
N ILE A 19 -25.18 19.13 -9.62
CA ILE A 19 -25.24 18.07 -8.61
C ILE A 19 -25.22 16.70 -9.29
N LYS A 20 -26.00 16.50 -10.36
CA LYS A 20 -25.97 15.25 -11.13
C LYS A 20 -24.58 14.96 -11.70
N GLU A 21 -23.90 15.94 -12.27
CA GLU A 21 -22.52 15.75 -12.76
C GLU A 21 -21.54 15.39 -11.64
N PHE A 22 -21.65 16.07 -10.49
CA PHE A 22 -20.85 15.76 -9.31
C PHE A 22 -21.08 14.31 -8.87
N LEU A 23 -22.35 13.91 -8.68
CA LEU A 23 -22.71 12.57 -8.24
C LEU A 23 -22.24 11.49 -9.22
N LYS A 24 -22.31 11.73 -10.55
CA LYS A 24 -21.83 10.76 -11.55
C LYS A 24 -20.35 10.41 -11.36
N ILE A 25 -19.51 11.42 -11.19
CA ILE A 25 -18.05 11.22 -11.09
C ILE A 25 -17.70 10.75 -9.68
N PHE A 26 -18.26 11.39 -8.67
CA PHE A 26 -17.99 11.05 -7.28
C PHE A 26 -18.34 9.58 -6.99
N THR A 27 -19.55 9.12 -7.34
CA THR A 27 -20.01 7.78 -6.97
C THR A 27 -19.23 6.65 -7.66
N ILE A 28 -18.86 6.80 -8.94
CA ILE A 28 -18.08 5.77 -9.63
C ILE A 28 -16.66 5.69 -9.09
N ILE A 29 -15.99 6.85 -8.87
CA ILE A 29 -14.63 6.87 -8.33
C ILE A 29 -14.62 6.42 -6.87
N PHE A 30 -15.63 6.80 -6.09
CA PHE A 30 -15.76 6.37 -4.70
C PHE A 30 -15.93 4.85 -4.60
N ALA A 31 -16.76 4.24 -5.45
CA ALA A 31 -16.91 2.78 -5.50
C ALA A 31 -15.60 2.06 -5.88
N ILE A 32 -14.86 2.59 -6.86
CA ILE A 32 -13.55 2.04 -7.28
C ILE A 32 -12.53 2.16 -6.13
N ASN A 33 -12.41 3.34 -5.52
CA ASN A 33 -11.46 3.56 -4.42
C ASN A 33 -11.81 2.71 -3.19
N LEU A 34 -13.11 2.57 -2.85
CA LEU A 34 -13.55 1.66 -1.78
C LEU A 34 -13.12 0.23 -2.06
N PHE A 35 -13.31 -0.26 -3.29
CA PHE A 35 -12.87 -1.60 -3.68
C PHE A 35 -11.35 -1.74 -3.56
N LEU A 36 -10.57 -0.80 -4.12
CA LEU A 36 -9.12 -0.85 -4.13
C LEU A 36 -8.52 -0.81 -2.72
N LEU A 37 -8.89 0.19 -1.90
CA LEU A 37 -8.41 0.31 -0.51
C LEU A 37 -8.79 -0.91 0.33
N SER A 38 -10.00 -1.45 0.12
CA SER A 38 -10.43 -2.64 0.85
C SER A 38 -9.65 -3.86 0.43
N PHE A 39 -9.45 -4.05 -0.88
CA PHE A 39 -8.71 -5.18 -1.40
C PHE A 39 -7.29 -5.19 -0.82
N VAL A 40 -6.56 -4.09 -0.99
CA VAL A 40 -5.17 -4.01 -0.54
C VAL A 40 -5.07 -4.05 0.98
N ASN A 41 -5.77 -3.18 1.70
CA ASN A 41 -5.52 -2.99 3.14
C ASN A 41 -6.30 -3.95 4.04
N LEU A 42 -7.54 -4.33 3.67
CA LEU A 42 -8.40 -5.16 4.53
C LEU A 42 -8.37 -6.63 4.14
N ILE A 43 -8.48 -6.93 2.84
CA ILE A 43 -8.57 -8.30 2.34
C ILE A 43 -7.17 -8.92 2.30
N THR A 44 -6.17 -8.19 1.79
CA THR A 44 -4.79 -8.69 1.69
C THR A 44 -3.85 -8.22 2.80
N ASN A 45 -4.26 -7.33 3.71
CA ASN A 45 -3.41 -6.79 4.79
C ASN A 45 -2.15 -6.06 4.30
N GLY A 46 -2.25 -5.30 3.21
CA GLY A 46 -1.19 -4.45 2.66
C GLY A 46 -0.83 -3.24 3.52
N THR A 47 -1.17 -3.22 4.80
CA THR A 47 -0.77 -2.17 5.75
C THR A 47 0.66 -2.43 6.22
N GLU A 48 1.61 -2.29 5.30
CA GLU A 48 3.02 -2.61 5.52
C GLU A 48 3.90 -1.43 5.11
N THR A 49 4.90 -1.10 5.96
CA THR A 49 5.85 -0.01 5.67
C THR A 49 6.77 -0.39 4.51
N ASP A 50 7.06 0.58 3.64
CA ASP A 50 8.04 0.51 2.55
C ASP A 50 7.76 -0.53 1.47
N VAL A 51 6.65 -1.27 1.55
CA VAL A 51 6.32 -2.27 0.53
C VAL A 51 5.78 -1.61 -0.73
N PHE A 52 4.97 -0.56 -0.58
CA PHE A 52 4.39 0.18 -1.69
C PHE A 52 5.21 1.42 -1.99
N TYR A 53 6.24 1.28 -2.82
CA TYR A 53 7.05 2.38 -3.35
C TYR A 53 7.75 3.25 -2.28
N GLY A 54 8.04 2.70 -1.10
CA GLY A 54 8.58 3.48 0.04
C GLY A 54 7.50 4.18 0.88
N GLY A 55 6.22 3.81 0.72
CA GLY A 55 5.11 4.42 1.44
C GLY A 55 5.01 4.01 2.91
N ASP A 56 4.52 4.93 3.72
CA ASP A 56 4.42 4.86 5.19
C ASP A 56 3.02 4.41 5.67
N THR A 57 2.43 3.42 5.01
CA THR A 57 1.01 3.04 5.20
C THR A 57 0.59 2.82 6.68
N PRO A 58 1.35 2.09 7.53
CA PRO A 58 0.98 1.90 8.93
C PRO A 58 0.95 3.19 9.75
N ARG A 59 1.90 4.10 9.51
CA ARG A 59 1.94 5.40 10.19
C ARG A 59 0.75 6.26 9.78
N VAL A 60 0.41 6.34 8.49
CA VAL A 60 -0.74 7.12 8.01
C VAL A 60 -2.03 6.61 8.66
N LEU A 61 -2.20 5.29 8.73
CA LEU A 61 -3.32 4.67 9.41
C LEU A 61 -3.34 5.00 10.91
N GLN A 62 -2.18 4.99 11.58
CA GLN A 62 -2.05 5.41 12.98
C GLN A 62 -2.47 6.87 13.16
N ASP A 63 -1.97 7.78 12.33
CA ASP A 63 -2.32 9.20 12.34
C ASP A 63 -3.84 9.42 12.21
N MET A 64 -4.51 8.64 11.35
CA MET A 64 -5.95 8.73 11.15
C MET A 64 -6.80 8.07 12.24
N THR A 65 -6.25 7.18 13.07
CA THR A 65 -7.07 6.32 13.96
C THR A 65 -6.72 6.41 15.44
N MET A 66 -5.45 6.54 15.82
CA MET A 66 -4.95 6.46 17.21
C MET A 66 -4.64 7.85 17.77
N GLN A 67 -5.10 8.17 18.98
CA GLN A 67 -4.87 9.50 19.59
C GLN A 67 -3.46 9.57 20.17
N GLU A 68 -3.11 8.50 20.86
CA GLU A 68 -1.79 8.31 21.49
C GLU A 68 -0.78 7.75 20.48
N GLY A 69 -1.06 7.87 19.18
CA GLY A 69 -0.14 7.47 18.13
C GLY A 69 1.09 8.38 18.08
N LEU A 70 2.15 7.98 17.39
CA LEU A 70 3.34 8.81 17.22
C LEU A 70 3.17 9.74 16.01
N HIS A 71 2.65 10.94 16.24
CA HIS A 71 2.31 11.91 15.19
C HIS A 71 3.49 12.80 14.75
N TYR A 72 4.70 12.25 14.66
CA TYR A 72 5.92 13.06 14.45
C TYR A 72 5.98 13.74 13.07
N ARG A 73 5.38 13.15 12.03
CA ARG A 73 5.38 13.72 10.65
C ARG A 73 4.51 14.97 10.50
N THR A 74 3.86 15.48 11.56
CA THR A 74 3.16 16.77 11.49
C THR A 74 4.12 17.95 11.30
N SER A 75 5.43 17.74 11.39
CA SER A 75 6.46 18.71 10.95
C SER A 75 6.36 19.02 9.44
N VAL A 76 6.06 18.01 8.62
CA VAL A 76 5.94 18.10 7.14
C VAL A 76 4.48 18.02 6.65
N HIS A 77 3.58 17.50 7.48
CA HIS A 77 2.14 17.36 7.24
C HIS A 77 1.33 18.14 8.32
N PRO A 78 1.38 19.48 8.32
CA PRO A 78 1.01 20.31 9.48
C PRO A 78 -0.38 20.09 10.02
N LEU A 79 -1.36 19.87 9.14
CA LEU A 79 -2.78 19.79 9.49
C LEU A 79 -3.36 18.39 9.26
N PHE A 80 -2.53 17.38 9.02
CA PHE A 80 -3.02 16.05 8.64
C PHE A 80 -3.92 15.44 9.72
N VAL A 81 -3.49 15.40 10.98
CA VAL A 81 -4.23 14.72 12.05
C VAL A 81 -5.54 15.45 12.35
N ILE A 82 -5.52 16.78 12.48
CA ILE A 82 -6.72 17.58 12.79
C ILE A 82 -7.75 17.56 11.66
N LEU A 83 -7.32 17.40 10.40
CA LEU A 83 -8.23 17.34 9.24
C LEU A 83 -8.71 15.93 8.90
N THR A 84 -8.16 14.88 9.52
CA THR A 84 -8.50 13.48 9.20
C THR A 84 -9.13 12.75 10.39
N GLN A 85 -8.43 12.70 11.52
CA GLN A 85 -8.79 11.84 12.65
C GLN A 85 -10.18 12.13 13.24
N PRO A 86 -10.64 13.38 13.43
CA PRO A 86 -12.00 13.65 13.92
C PRO A 86 -13.09 13.03 13.04
N PHE A 87 -12.93 13.08 11.72
CA PHE A 87 -13.90 12.52 10.77
C PHE A 87 -13.86 11.00 10.76
N VAL A 88 -12.65 10.41 10.76
CA VAL A 88 -12.45 8.96 10.83
C VAL A 88 -13.03 8.39 12.12
N ARG A 89 -12.84 9.06 13.26
CA ARG A 89 -13.40 8.62 14.55
C ARG A 89 -14.92 8.72 14.60
N LEU A 90 -15.48 9.81 14.06
CA LEU A 90 -16.93 9.97 13.99
C LEU A 90 -17.58 8.86 13.17
N LEU A 91 -17.02 8.54 12.00
CA LEU A 91 -17.44 7.40 11.19
C LEU A 91 -17.16 6.07 11.89
N GLY A 92 -16.03 5.96 12.58
CA GLY A 92 -15.56 4.77 13.27
C GLY A 92 -16.47 4.30 14.39
N ARG A 93 -17.28 5.19 14.98
CA ARG A 93 -18.34 4.83 15.94
C ARG A 93 -19.38 3.86 15.36
N PHE A 94 -19.55 3.84 14.04
CA PHE A 94 -20.53 2.99 13.36
C PHE A 94 -19.90 1.80 12.63
N THR A 95 -18.69 1.97 12.07
CA THR A 95 -18.06 0.98 11.19
C THR A 95 -16.83 0.30 11.77
N GLY A 96 -16.29 0.80 12.89
CA GLY A 96 -14.92 0.55 13.32
C GLY A 96 -13.92 1.50 12.62
N VAL A 97 -12.84 1.85 13.33
CA VAL A 97 -11.91 2.93 12.94
C VAL A 97 -11.12 2.64 11.66
N ILE A 98 -10.72 1.38 11.42
CA ILE A 98 -9.97 1.00 10.21
C ILE A 98 -10.88 1.09 8.97
N VAL A 99 -12.11 0.58 9.07
CA VAL A 99 -13.10 0.67 7.99
C VAL A 99 -13.47 2.13 7.72
N ALA A 100 -13.58 2.94 8.77
CA ALA A 100 -13.82 4.37 8.64
C ALA A 100 -12.68 5.09 7.91
N ALA A 101 -11.42 4.72 8.16
CA ALA A 101 -10.27 5.26 7.43
C ALA A 101 -10.35 4.93 5.93
N VAL A 102 -10.70 3.68 5.58
CA VAL A 102 -10.93 3.28 4.17
C VAL A 102 -12.03 4.12 3.52
N ILE A 103 -13.17 4.28 4.19
CA ILE A 103 -14.30 5.06 3.67
C ILE A 103 -13.89 6.52 3.48
N PHE A 104 -13.19 7.10 4.46
CA PHE A 104 -12.80 8.49 4.43
C PHE A 104 -11.79 8.79 3.32
N GLU A 105 -10.72 8.01 3.22
CA GLU A 105 -9.71 8.20 2.16
C GLU A 105 -10.29 7.94 0.76
N ALA A 106 -11.13 6.91 0.60
CA ALA A 106 -11.84 6.68 -0.66
C ALA A 106 -12.67 7.89 -1.09
N ALA A 107 -13.33 8.56 -0.13
CA ALA A 107 -14.11 9.76 -0.38
C ALA A 107 -13.22 10.94 -0.76
N ILE A 108 -12.06 11.12 -0.12
CA ILE A 108 -11.10 12.17 -0.47
C ILE A 108 -10.56 11.97 -1.89
N GLY A 109 -10.19 10.74 -2.27
CA GLY A 109 -9.77 10.44 -3.63
C GLY A 109 -10.88 10.71 -4.67
N ALA A 110 -12.14 10.39 -4.35
CA ALA A 110 -13.28 10.69 -5.22
C ALA A 110 -13.59 12.19 -5.33
N LEU A 111 -13.44 12.94 -4.24
CA LEU A 111 -13.54 14.40 -4.24
C LEU A 111 -12.42 15.02 -5.09
N SER A 112 -11.17 14.54 -4.95
CA SER A 112 -10.03 14.99 -5.75
C SER A 112 -10.31 14.85 -7.25
N ALA A 113 -10.72 13.66 -7.71
CA ALA A 113 -11.06 13.43 -9.12
C ALA A 113 -12.25 14.29 -9.61
N THR A 114 -13.25 14.51 -8.74
CA THR A 114 -14.41 15.35 -9.08
C THR A 114 -14.04 16.83 -9.16
N LEU A 115 -13.14 17.30 -8.29
CA LEU A 115 -12.58 18.66 -8.36
C LEU A 115 -11.70 18.82 -9.60
N PHE A 116 -10.92 17.80 -9.97
CA PHE A 116 -10.17 17.80 -11.23
C PHE A 116 -11.10 17.98 -12.44
N TYR A 117 -12.22 17.24 -12.51
CA TYR A 117 -13.23 17.47 -13.56
C TYR A 117 -13.72 18.93 -13.60
N ARG A 118 -13.99 19.53 -12.44
CA ARG A 118 -14.40 20.94 -12.33
C ARG A 118 -13.29 21.90 -12.73
N PHE A 119 -12.05 21.59 -12.38
CA PHE A 119 -10.88 22.35 -12.79
C PHE A 119 -10.77 22.39 -14.32
N MET A 120 -10.87 21.22 -14.97
CA MET A 120 -10.87 21.14 -16.44
C MET A 120 -12.00 21.94 -17.07
N GLN A 121 -13.22 21.88 -16.52
CA GLN A 121 -14.33 22.74 -16.99
C GLN A 121 -14.04 24.24 -16.84
N LYS A 122 -13.41 24.66 -15.73
CA LYS A 122 -13.04 26.05 -15.52
C LYS A 122 -11.89 26.52 -16.42
N LEU A 123 -11.08 25.60 -16.93
CA LEU A 123 -10.13 25.86 -18.02
C LEU A 123 -10.81 26.04 -19.39
N GLY A 124 -12.15 26.08 -19.48
CA GLY A 124 -12.88 26.25 -20.74
C GLY A 124 -13.06 24.95 -21.54
N ILE A 125 -12.71 23.80 -20.96
CA ILE A 125 -12.77 22.50 -21.64
C ILE A 125 -14.21 21.95 -21.63
N SER A 126 -14.64 21.40 -22.76
CA SER A 126 -16.00 20.85 -22.91
C SER A 126 -16.27 19.71 -21.91
N LYS A 127 -17.53 19.56 -21.46
CA LYS A 127 -17.93 18.52 -20.49
C LYS A 127 -17.46 17.10 -20.89
N LYS A 128 -17.61 16.75 -22.17
CA LYS A 128 -17.21 15.43 -22.69
C LYS A 128 -15.70 15.22 -22.69
N THR A 129 -14.94 16.30 -22.85
CA THR A 129 -13.47 16.27 -22.89
C THR A 129 -12.91 16.31 -21.47
N SER A 130 -13.49 17.11 -20.58
CA SER A 130 -13.17 17.10 -19.15
C SER A 130 -13.42 15.72 -18.54
N LEU A 131 -14.51 15.04 -18.90
CA LEU A 131 -14.76 13.67 -18.44
C LEU A 131 -13.67 12.70 -18.93
N ALA A 132 -13.20 12.84 -20.18
CA ALA A 132 -12.12 12.02 -20.70
C ALA A 132 -10.80 12.28 -19.96
N ALA A 133 -10.47 13.54 -19.68
CA ALA A 133 -9.30 13.89 -18.87
C ALA A 133 -9.40 13.30 -17.45
N THR A 134 -10.58 13.36 -16.82
CA THR A 134 -10.80 12.75 -15.49
C THR A 134 -10.68 11.24 -15.52
N VAL A 135 -11.14 10.56 -16.58
CA VAL A 135 -10.94 9.11 -16.75
C VAL A 135 -9.45 8.78 -16.88
N ILE A 136 -8.69 9.57 -17.64
CA ILE A 136 -7.24 9.40 -17.78
C ILE A 136 -6.53 9.59 -16.43
N LEU A 137 -6.92 10.60 -15.64
CA LEU A 137 -6.34 10.78 -14.31
C LEU A 137 -6.72 9.62 -13.38
N ALA A 138 -8.01 9.28 -13.29
CA ALA A 138 -8.54 8.33 -12.33
C ALA A 138 -8.04 6.89 -12.55
N LEU A 139 -7.77 6.51 -13.80
CA LEU A 139 -7.27 5.18 -14.16
C LEU A 139 -5.76 5.16 -14.41
N SER A 140 -5.05 6.28 -14.24
CA SER A 140 -3.59 6.23 -14.28
C SER A 140 -3.09 5.32 -13.17
N PHE A 141 -2.05 4.55 -13.44
CA PHE A 141 -1.52 3.60 -12.46
C PHE A 141 -1.10 4.28 -11.16
N THR A 142 -0.53 5.48 -11.24
CA THR A 142 -0.15 6.25 -10.05
C THR A 142 -1.35 6.62 -9.19
N GLN A 143 -2.46 7.03 -9.82
CA GLN A 143 -3.69 7.34 -9.09
C GLN A 143 -4.28 6.08 -8.45
N VAL A 144 -4.31 4.96 -9.17
CA VAL A 144 -4.79 3.67 -8.65
C VAL A 144 -3.94 3.22 -7.47
N ALA A 145 -2.61 3.25 -7.61
CA ALA A 145 -1.66 2.79 -6.61
C ALA A 145 -1.86 3.53 -5.28
N PHE A 146 -1.85 4.86 -5.31
CA PHE A 146 -2.02 5.66 -4.10
C PHE A 146 -3.46 5.72 -3.59
N ASN A 147 -4.48 5.57 -4.45
CA ASN A 147 -5.87 5.40 -3.99
C ASN A 147 -6.18 3.96 -3.52
N SER A 148 -5.17 3.09 -3.41
CA SER A 148 -5.33 1.71 -2.94
C SER A 148 -4.62 1.42 -1.62
N ILE A 149 -3.76 2.31 -1.14
CA ILE A 149 -3.01 2.20 0.13
C ILE A 149 -3.31 3.43 0.99
N PHE A 150 -3.14 3.35 2.31
CA PHE A 150 -3.21 4.56 3.14
C PHE A 150 -1.96 5.42 2.90
N GLU A 151 -2.14 6.62 2.34
CA GLU A 151 -1.06 7.59 2.18
C GLU A 151 -1.49 9.06 2.25
N THR A 152 -0.56 9.95 2.62
CA THR A 152 -0.83 11.39 2.72
C THR A 152 -0.97 12.06 1.34
N TYR A 153 -0.38 11.47 0.30
CA TYR A 153 -0.34 12.05 -1.05
C TYR A 153 -1.73 12.24 -1.70
N VAL A 154 -2.71 11.38 -1.39
CA VAL A 154 -4.10 11.53 -1.86
C VAL A 154 -4.74 12.80 -1.29
N PHE A 155 -4.46 13.10 -0.02
CA PHE A 155 -4.91 14.31 0.66
C PHE A 155 -4.21 15.56 0.11
N SER A 156 -2.91 15.47 -0.17
CA SER A 156 -2.14 16.53 -0.82
C SER A 156 -2.71 16.88 -2.20
N GLN A 157 -3.03 15.89 -3.02
CA GLN A 157 -3.69 16.11 -4.30
C GLN A 157 -5.06 16.79 -4.11
N PHE A 158 -5.86 16.35 -3.14
CA PHE A 158 -7.14 17.00 -2.83
C PHE A 158 -6.97 18.47 -2.44
N GLY A 159 -6.02 18.79 -1.56
CA GLY A 159 -5.70 20.18 -1.18
C GLY A 159 -5.27 21.03 -2.37
N LEU A 160 -4.40 20.50 -3.23
CA LEU A 160 -4.01 21.15 -4.48
C LEU A 160 -5.22 21.33 -5.43
N MET A 161 -6.13 20.37 -5.53
CA MET A 161 -7.33 20.48 -6.36
C MET A 161 -8.27 21.58 -5.88
N VAL A 162 -8.46 21.73 -4.56
CA VAL A 162 -9.19 22.86 -3.97
C VAL A 162 -8.53 24.18 -4.38
N MET A 163 -7.21 24.28 -4.21
CA MET A 163 -6.43 25.46 -4.59
C MET A 163 -6.58 25.80 -6.08
N TRP A 164 -6.35 24.85 -6.99
CA TRP A 164 -6.41 25.06 -8.44
C TRP A 164 -7.82 25.45 -8.93
N VAL A 165 -8.88 24.81 -8.41
CA VAL A 165 -10.27 25.14 -8.75
C VAL A 165 -10.64 26.56 -8.29
N ILE A 166 -10.16 27.01 -7.13
CA ILE A 166 -10.35 28.39 -6.65
C ILE A 166 -9.56 29.36 -7.52
N ALA A 167 -8.25 29.14 -7.64
CA ALA A 167 -7.29 30.05 -8.25
C ALA A 167 -7.63 30.38 -9.71
N VAL A 168 -8.04 29.39 -10.51
CA VAL A 168 -8.36 29.61 -11.93
C VAL A 168 -9.52 30.60 -12.12
N GLY A 169 -10.43 30.70 -11.16
CA GLY A 169 -11.54 31.66 -11.19
C GLY A 169 -11.14 33.10 -10.84
N LEU A 170 -9.90 33.33 -10.42
CA LEU A 170 -9.42 34.60 -9.88
C LEU A 170 -8.35 35.30 -10.74
N ILE A 171 -7.71 34.59 -11.68
CA ILE A 171 -6.55 35.05 -12.48
C ILE A 171 -6.79 36.37 -13.24
N ASP A 172 -8.01 36.64 -13.67
CA ASP A 172 -8.39 37.86 -14.39
C ASP A 172 -9.53 38.64 -13.71
N LYS A 173 -9.93 38.22 -12.51
CA LYS A 173 -11.05 38.82 -11.78
C LYS A 173 -10.60 40.11 -11.10
N LYS A 174 -11.50 41.11 -11.01
CA LYS A 174 -11.36 42.20 -10.04
C LYS A 174 -11.60 41.64 -8.63
N LEU A 175 -10.53 41.54 -7.83
CA LEU A 175 -10.57 40.87 -6.53
C LEU A 175 -11.33 41.68 -5.48
N GLU A 176 -12.31 41.06 -4.85
CA GLU A 176 -13.06 41.55 -3.69
C GLU A 176 -12.56 40.91 -2.38
N LEU A 177 -13.00 41.39 -1.22
CA LEU A 177 -12.60 40.86 0.09
C LEU A 177 -12.79 39.33 0.19
N LYS A 178 -13.92 38.82 -0.29
CA LYS A 178 -14.22 37.38 -0.34
C LYS A 178 -13.22 36.59 -1.18
N ASP A 179 -12.65 37.19 -2.22
CA ASP A 179 -11.66 36.55 -3.08
C ASP A 179 -10.31 36.42 -2.39
N TYR A 180 -9.92 37.43 -1.58
CA TYR A 180 -8.74 37.33 -0.72
C TYR A 180 -8.91 36.25 0.35
N ALA A 181 -10.09 36.14 0.96
CA ALA A 181 -10.40 35.05 1.89
C ALA A 181 -10.31 33.67 1.20
N LEU A 182 -10.81 33.54 -0.03
CA LEU A 182 -10.68 32.31 -0.82
C LEU A 182 -9.21 31.98 -1.15
N LEU A 183 -8.36 32.98 -1.41
CA LEU A 183 -6.92 32.77 -1.60
C LEU A 183 -6.24 32.29 -0.31
N VAL A 184 -6.65 32.80 0.86
CA VAL A 184 -6.16 32.29 2.15
C VAL A 184 -6.56 30.83 2.34
N VAL A 185 -7.82 30.47 2.09
CA VAL A 185 -8.27 29.07 2.14
C VAL A 185 -7.46 28.20 1.19
N ALA A 186 -7.25 28.64 -0.05
CA ALA A 186 -6.44 27.92 -1.02
C ALA A 186 -4.98 27.71 -0.55
N GLY A 187 -4.38 28.71 0.09
CA GLY A 187 -3.04 28.61 0.67
C GLY A 187 -2.97 27.61 1.82
N ILE A 188 -3.95 27.64 2.74
CA ILE A 188 -4.04 26.66 3.86
C ILE A 188 -4.14 25.24 3.32
N PHE A 189 -5.03 24.99 2.35
CA PHE A 189 -5.17 23.65 1.74
C PHE A 189 -3.91 23.20 0.97
N SER A 190 -3.15 24.14 0.40
CA SER A 190 -1.88 23.80 -0.25
C SER A 190 -0.82 23.34 0.75
N LEU A 191 -0.81 23.91 1.97
CA LEU A 191 0.15 23.59 3.02
C LEU A 191 -0.29 22.43 3.92
N ALA A 192 -1.58 22.16 4.03
CA ALA A 192 -2.17 21.28 5.03
C ALA A 192 -1.51 19.90 5.14
N PHE A 193 -1.15 19.33 3.99
CA PHE A 193 -0.70 17.93 3.88
C PHE A 193 0.72 17.76 3.36
N THR A 194 1.35 18.73 2.72
CA THR A 194 2.78 18.65 2.37
C THR A 194 3.33 20.06 2.26
N LEU A 195 4.43 20.33 2.96
CA LEU A 195 5.03 21.66 3.01
C LEU A 195 5.41 22.20 1.62
N THR A 196 6.04 21.38 0.78
CA THR A 196 6.55 21.79 -0.55
C THR A 196 5.46 22.26 -1.52
N ASN A 197 4.20 21.88 -1.30
CA ASN A 197 3.07 22.31 -2.13
C ASN A 197 2.77 23.81 -2.03
N ILE A 198 3.29 24.51 -1.00
CA ILE A 198 3.23 25.98 -0.92
C ILE A 198 3.83 26.66 -2.15
N VAL A 199 4.82 26.05 -2.80
CA VAL A 199 5.45 26.64 -3.98
C VAL A 199 4.46 26.73 -5.15
N GLN A 200 3.56 25.76 -5.32
CA GLN A 200 2.50 25.85 -6.32
C GLN A 200 1.54 27.01 -6.00
N PHE A 201 1.22 27.22 -4.73
CA PHE A 201 0.42 28.37 -4.29
C PHE A 201 1.15 29.69 -4.54
N LEU A 202 2.45 29.79 -4.26
CA LEU A 202 3.24 30.99 -4.52
C LEU A 202 3.29 31.34 -6.01
N ILE A 203 3.43 30.34 -6.90
CA ILE A 203 3.37 30.53 -8.36
C ILE A 203 2.00 31.11 -8.76
N LEU A 204 0.90 30.51 -8.27
CA LEU A 204 -0.45 30.97 -8.57
C LEU A 204 -0.75 32.35 -8.00
N LEU A 205 -0.39 32.59 -6.74
CA LEU A 205 -0.57 33.86 -6.06
C LEU A 205 0.20 34.97 -6.78
N SER A 206 1.41 34.67 -7.24
CA SER A 206 2.22 35.61 -8.02
C SER A 206 1.52 36.02 -9.31
N ILE A 207 0.93 35.06 -10.02
CA ILE A 207 0.17 35.31 -11.25
C ILE A 207 -1.11 36.11 -10.96
N ILE A 208 -1.87 35.74 -9.93
CA ILE A 208 -3.14 36.39 -9.58
C ILE A 208 -2.93 37.82 -9.07
N ILE A 209 -1.83 38.12 -8.38
CA ILE A 209 -1.57 39.44 -7.80
C ILE A 209 -0.73 40.31 -8.73
N PHE A 210 0.42 39.82 -9.20
CA PHE A 210 1.35 40.66 -9.96
C PHE A 210 0.94 40.83 -11.42
N LEU A 211 0.32 39.82 -12.05
CA LEU A 211 -0.14 39.92 -13.44
C LEU A 211 -1.59 40.43 -13.57
N ASN A 212 -2.25 40.73 -12.46
CA ASN A 212 -3.57 41.35 -12.45
C ASN A 212 -3.46 42.88 -12.43
N LYS A 213 -4.03 43.53 -13.45
CA LYS A 213 -4.00 44.99 -13.60
C LYS A 213 -4.87 45.72 -12.58
N ASN A 214 -5.87 45.05 -12.03
CA ASN A 214 -6.85 45.64 -11.11
C ASN A 214 -6.36 45.67 -9.65
N VAL A 215 -5.21 45.06 -9.36
CA VAL A 215 -4.69 44.94 -8.00
C VAL A 215 -3.67 46.05 -7.73
N LYS A 216 -4.02 47.00 -6.85
CA LYS A 216 -3.10 47.98 -6.26
C LYS A 216 -2.37 47.40 -5.02
N CYS A 217 -1.22 47.98 -4.66
CA CYS A 217 -0.40 47.57 -3.51
C CYS A 217 -0.04 46.07 -3.53
N LYS A 218 0.47 45.61 -4.68
CA LYS A 218 0.67 44.19 -5.00
C LYS A 218 1.53 43.46 -3.97
N PHE A 219 2.68 44.02 -3.60
CA PHE A 219 3.57 43.43 -2.60
C PHE A 219 2.90 43.30 -1.23
N ILE A 220 2.24 44.36 -0.75
CA ILE A 220 1.55 44.33 0.55
C ILE A 220 0.49 43.23 0.54
N LYS A 221 -0.37 43.16 -0.49
CA LYS A 221 -1.40 42.13 -0.57
C LYS A 221 -0.84 40.72 -0.67
N PHE A 222 0.19 40.52 -1.48
CA PHE A 222 0.88 39.23 -1.59
C PHE A 222 1.41 38.78 -0.23
N SER A 223 2.16 39.64 0.46
CA SER A 223 2.72 39.36 1.78
C SER A 223 1.65 39.18 2.86
N SER A 224 0.59 39.98 2.86
CA SER A 224 -0.52 39.85 3.81
C SER A 224 -1.25 38.51 3.66
N ILE A 225 -1.52 38.07 2.42
CA ILE A 225 -2.16 36.76 2.18
C ILE A 225 -1.24 35.65 2.71
N LEU A 226 0.05 35.70 2.39
CA LEU A 226 1.01 34.69 2.84
C LEU A 226 1.14 34.66 4.37
N LEU A 227 1.22 35.83 5.01
CA LEU A 227 1.27 35.95 6.46
C LEU A 227 0.03 35.33 7.09
N VAL A 228 -1.16 35.66 6.60
CA VAL A 228 -2.43 35.11 7.13
C VAL A 228 -2.50 33.59 6.93
N VAL A 229 -2.08 33.07 5.77
CA VAL A 229 -2.00 31.62 5.51
C VAL A 229 -1.10 30.93 6.53
N LEU A 230 0.11 31.47 6.74
CA LEU A 230 1.08 30.91 7.69
C LEU A 230 0.57 31.01 9.13
N SER A 231 0.05 32.16 9.54
CA SER A 231 -0.48 32.37 10.90
C SER A 231 -1.64 31.42 11.22
N ILE A 232 -2.60 31.25 10.29
CA ILE A 232 -3.72 30.32 10.51
C ILE A 232 -3.23 28.87 10.53
N THR A 233 -2.30 28.51 9.64
CA THR A 233 -1.75 27.14 9.60
C THR A 233 -0.99 26.81 10.89
N VAL A 234 -0.15 27.72 11.38
CA VAL A 234 0.55 27.58 12.67
C VAL A 234 -0.44 27.49 13.82
N MET A 235 -1.43 28.38 13.87
CA MET A 235 -2.47 28.36 14.91
C MET A 235 -3.21 27.01 14.94
N LEU A 236 -3.61 26.48 13.78
CA LEU A 236 -4.27 25.18 13.69
C LEU A 236 -3.34 24.03 14.07
N ALA A 237 -2.06 24.10 13.73
CA ALA A 237 -1.05 23.12 14.13
C ALA A 237 -0.77 23.17 15.65
N ASP A 238 -0.83 24.34 16.28
CA ASP A 238 -0.72 24.47 17.74
C ASP A 238 -1.96 23.89 18.45
N ILE A 239 -3.16 24.14 17.92
CA ILE A 239 -4.39 23.47 18.39
C ILE A 239 -4.25 21.95 18.25
N GLN A 240 -3.71 21.47 17.12
CA GLN A 240 -3.42 20.06 16.92
C GLN A 240 -2.43 19.54 17.97
N LYS A 241 -1.35 20.25 18.26
CA LYS A 241 -0.39 19.86 19.32
C LYS A 241 -1.05 19.74 20.70
N THR A 242 -2.00 20.61 21.01
CA THR A 242 -2.76 20.54 22.28
C THR A 242 -3.64 19.29 22.35
N LEU A 243 -4.28 18.91 21.25
CA LEU A 243 -5.17 17.75 21.19
C LEU A 243 -4.43 16.41 21.02
N TRP A 244 -3.24 16.45 20.39
CA TRP A 244 -2.35 15.33 20.11
C TRP A 244 -0.94 15.65 20.61
N PRO A 245 -0.61 15.34 21.88
CA PRO A 245 0.65 15.73 22.49
C PRO A 245 1.91 15.19 21.79
N SER A 246 1.80 14.09 21.03
CA SER A 246 2.90 13.52 20.24
C SER A 246 3.15 14.24 18.90
N ALA A 247 2.24 15.12 18.45
CA ALA A 247 2.44 15.92 17.25
C ALA A 247 3.62 16.87 17.43
N ASN A 248 4.34 17.21 16.37
CA ASN A 248 5.41 18.22 16.44
C ASN A 248 4.83 19.64 16.50
N ASN A 249 5.51 20.56 17.21
CA ASN A 249 5.24 21.98 17.06
C ASN A 249 5.74 22.40 15.67
N PHE A 250 4.79 22.67 14.76
CA PHE A 250 5.10 22.93 13.35
C PHE A 250 6.06 24.11 13.17
N PHE A 251 5.87 25.21 13.91
CA PHE A 251 6.70 26.41 13.75
C PHE A 251 8.12 26.17 14.25
N THR A 252 8.29 25.71 15.48
CA THR A 252 9.61 25.48 16.08
C THR A 252 10.38 24.38 15.34
N SER A 253 9.70 23.29 14.96
CA SER A 253 10.32 22.19 14.22
C SER A 253 10.87 22.66 12.87
N ASN A 254 10.12 23.50 12.15
CA ASN A 254 10.59 24.03 10.86
C ASN A 254 11.68 25.10 11.01
N ILE A 255 11.62 25.98 12.01
CA ILE A 255 12.71 26.93 12.28
C ILE A 255 14.00 26.19 12.60
N ASN A 256 13.94 25.22 13.52
CA ASN A 256 15.11 24.44 13.90
C ASN A 256 15.63 23.65 12.68
N GLY A 257 14.75 22.92 11.99
CA GLY A 257 15.13 22.08 10.87
C GLY A 257 15.67 22.84 9.66
N PHE A 258 15.07 23.98 9.28
CA PHE A 258 15.47 24.72 8.06
C PHE A 258 16.54 25.77 8.31
N LEU A 259 16.48 26.50 9.43
CA LEU A 259 17.34 27.66 9.67
C LEU A 259 18.51 27.37 10.60
N LEU A 260 18.26 26.72 11.73
CA LEU A 260 19.27 26.53 12.78
C LEU A 260 20.15 25.32 12.50
N ASP A 261 19.54 24.14 12.46
CA ASP A 261 20.23 22.86 12.44
C ASP A 261 20.46 22.34 11.01
N LYS A 262 19.71 22.88 10.04
CA LYS A 262 19.74 22.45 8.62
C LYS A 262 19.57 20.94 8.42
N ASN A 263 18.86 20.30 9.35
CA ASN A 263 18.59 18.86 9.40
C ASN A 263 17.10 18.56 9.19
N SER A 264 16.34 19.50 8.61
CA SER A 264 14.93 19.26 8.28
C SER A 264 14.78 17.93 7.55
N GLU A 265 13.67 17.24 7.82
CA GLU A 265 13.38 15.96 7.19
C GLU A 265 13.32 16.07 5.65
N GLU A 266 12.89 17.22 5.10
CA GLU A 266 12.97 17.47 3.66
C GLU A 266 14.43 17.45 3.14
N PHE A 267 15.41 17.89 3.94
CA PHE A 267 16.82 17.82 3.57
C PHE A 267 17.40 16.41 3.64
N THR A 268 16.81 15.49 4.41
CA THR A 268 17.31 14.10 4.47
C THR A 268 16.96 13.33 3.18
N TYR A 269 15.86 13.69 2.52
CA TYR A 269 15.44 13.09 1.24
C TYR A 269 16.04 13.77 0.01
N ILE A 270 16.44 15.04 0.12
CA ILE A 270 17.07 15.80 -0.96
C ILE A 270 18.58 15.47 -1.00
N GLU A 271 18.96 14.68 -1.99
CA GLU A 271 20.36 14.48 -2.33
C GLU A 271 20.85 15.60 -3.26
N LYS A 272 21.97 16.23 -2.90
CA LYS A 272 22.60 17.32 -3.67
C LYS A 272 23.39 16.82 -4.90
N THR A 273 23.06 15.64 -5.42
CA THR A 273 23.78 15.02 -6.55
C THR A 273 22.92 14.98 -7.80
N TRP A 274 23.41 15.62 -8.87
CA TRP A 274 22.79 15.53 -10.19
C TRP A 274 23.26 14.26 -10.90
N SER A 275 22.35 13.51 -11.54
CA SER A 275 22.73 12.43 -12.45
C SER A 275 21.71 12.22 -13.55
N THR A 276 22.17 11.79 -14.72
CA THR A 276 21.31 11.42 -15.86
C THR A 276 20.32 10.31 -15.50
N LYS A 277 20.71 9.37 -14.63
CA LYS A 277 19.83 8.31 -14.13
C LYS A 277 18.63 8.87 -13.36
N ARG A 278 18.83 9.89 -12.51
CA ARG A 278 17.75 10.56 -11.76
C ARG A 278 16.78 11.29 -12.70
N VAL A 279 17.32 12.00 -13.69
CA VAL A 279 16.50 12.69 -14.69
C VAL A 279 15.64 11.70 -15.48
N ILE A 280 16.25 10.61 -15.97
CA ILE A 280 15.52 9.56 -16.70
C ILE A 280 14.46 8.92 -15.80
N PHE A 281 14.79 8.65 -14.53
CA PHE A 281 13.80 8.10 -13.60
C PHE A 281 12.63 9.06 -13.40
N GLN A 282 12.88 10.36 -13.22
CA GLN A 282 11.81 11.36 -13.09
C GLN A 282 10.95 11.48 -14.36
N MET A 283 11.55 11.31 -15.55
CA MET A 283 10.80 11.18 -16.81
C MET A 283 9.92 9.93 -16.81
N ASN A 284 10.45 8.79 -16.37
CA ASN A 284 9.71 7.53 -16.28
C ASN A 284 8.52 7.65 -15.30
N THR A 285 8.73 8.25 -14.12
CA THR A 285 7.67 8.52 -13.13
C THR A 285 6.57 9.42 -13.69
N SER A 286 6.97 10.48 -14.41
CA SER A 286 6.01 11.45 -14.95
C SER A 286 5.17 10.87 -16.09
N PHE A 287 5.72 9.98 -16.92
CA PHE A 287 5.06 9.55 -18.18
C PHE A 287 4.83 8.04 -18.33
N VAL A 288 5.76 7.19 -17.90
CA VAL A 288 5.73 5.74 -18.18
C VAL A 288 4.99 4.97 -17.10
N TYR A 289 5.29 5.24 -15.82
CA TYR A 289 4.62 4.58 -14.70
C TYR A 289 3.17 5.07 -14.49
N GLN A 290 2.63 5.86 -15.42
CA GLN A 290 1.19 6.17 -15.50
C GLN A 290 0.39 5.02 -16.14
N PHE A 291 1.06 4.06 -16.79
CA PHE A 291 0.45 2.93 -17.48
C PHE A 291 0.53 1.65 -16.64
N GLY A 292 -0.62 1.06 -16.28
CA GLY A 292 -0.68 -0.06 -15.34
C GLY A 292 0.06 -1.32 -15.79
N LEU A 293 0.21 -1.56 -17.10
CA LEU A 293 1.01 -2.71 -17.59
C LEU A 293 2.50 -2.60 -17.26
N LEU A 294 2.99 -1.36 -17.23
CA LEU A 294 4.39 -1.01 -16.94
C LEU A 294 4.58 -0.68 -15.44
N GLY A 295 3.48 -0.47 -14.73
CA GLY A 295 3.41 -0.47 -13.28
C GLY A 295 3.38 -1.88 -12.69
N GLY A 296 3.51 -1.93 -11.36
CA GLY A 296 3.45 -3.12 -10.54
C GLY A 296 3.79 -2.77 -9.10
N LEU A 297 3.67 -3.75 -8.18
CA LEU A 297 4.07 -3.62 -6.78
C LEU A 297 5.53 -3.16 -6.64
N VAL A 298 6.38 -3.63 -7.56
CA VAL A 298 7.76 -3.16 -7.73
C VAL A 298 7.90 -2.53 -9.10
N LEU A 299 8.38 -1.29 -9.14
CA LEU A 299 8.61 -0.57 -10.40
C LEU A 299 9.77 -1.23 -11.17
N GLY A 300 9.44 -1.81 -12.32
CA GLY A 300 10.43 -2.43 -13.21
C GLY A 300 11.42 -1.39 -13.74
N LYS A 301 12.71 -1.73 -13.74
CA LYS A 301 13.77 -0.91 -14.35
C LYS A 301 14.35 -1.65 -15.53
N ASN A 302 14.05 -1.20 -16.75
CA ASN A 302 14.63 -1.76 -17.96
C ASN A 302 14.87 -0.68 -19.02
N ASN A 303 15.63 -1.03 -20.06
CA ASN A 303 15.99 -0.09 -21.13
C ASN A 303 14.77 0.37 -21.92
N LEU A 304 13.75 -0.48 -22.10
CA LEU A 304 12.52 -0.12 -22.80
C LEU A 304 11.77 1.01 -22.07
N ILE A 305 11.63 0.92 -20.75
CA ILE A 305 11.01 1.94 -19.90
C ILE A 305 11.74 3.27 -20.04
N ASN A 306 13.08 3.25 -20.00
CA ASN A 306 13.88 4.46 -20.17
C ASN A 306 13.69 5.09 -21.55
N VAL A 307 13.68 4.28 -22.62
CA VAL A 307 13.44 4.77 -23.99
C VAL A 307 12.05 5.39 -24.12
N LEU A 308 11.03 4.72 -23.58
CA LEU A 308 9.66 5.25 -23.55
C LEU A 308 9.56 6.54 -22.74
N GLY A 309 10.24 6.64 -21.60
CA GLY A 309 10.24 7.84 -20.78
C GLY A 309 10.86 9.03 -21.48
N ILE A 310 12.02 8.84 -22.11
CA ILE A 310 12.68 9.88 -22.92
C ILE A 310 11.79 10.28 -24.10
N ALA A 311 11.19 9.31 -24.81
CA ALA A 311 10.32 9.59 -25.95
C ALA A 311 9.07 10.38 -25.54
N CYS A 312 8.36 9.95 -24.50
CA CYS A 312 7.16 10.63 -24.00
C CYS A 312 7.46 12.03 -23.46
N PHE A 313 8.54 12.18 -22.68
CA PHE A 313 8.98 13.50 -22.20
C PHE A 313 9.39 14.41 -23.35
N GLY A 314 10.08 13.88 -24.36
CA GLY A 314 10.45 14.60 -25.58
C GLY A 314 9.22 15.08 -26.35
N ILE A 315 8.22 14.21 -26.56
CA ILE A 315 6.96 14.57 -27.20
C ILE A 315 6.23 15.67 -26.41
N PHE A 316 6.11 15.50 -25.09
CA PHE A 316 5.49 16.51 -24.21
C PHE A 316 6.22 17.86 -24.33
N SER A 317 7.54 17.86 -24.30
CA SER A 317 8.37 19.07 -24.44
C SER A 317 8.18 19.73 -25.81
N LEU A 318 8.18 18.94 -26.90
CA LEU A 318 7.97 19.43 -28.26
C LEU A 318 6.59 20.05 -28.44
N ILE A 319 5.53 19.46 -27.86
CA ILE A 319 4.18 20.02 -27.90
C ILE A 319 4.14 21.39 -27.20
N ASN A 320 4.74 21.51 -26.02
CA ASN A 320 4.80 22.77 -25.28
C ASN A 320 5.62 23.84 -26.02
N LEU A 321 6.79 23.48 -26.57
CA LEU A 321 7.63 24.39 -27.35
C LEU A 321 6.89 24.88 -28.61
N TYR A 322 6.29 23.96 -29.37
CA TYR A 322 5.53 24.32 -30.56
C TYR A 322 4.35 25.24 -30.22
N TYR A 323 3.59 24.92 -29.16
CA TYR A 323 2.49 25.77 -28.70
C TYR A 323 2.98 27.18 -28.30
N PHE A 324 4.09 27.26 -27.56
CA PHE A 324 4.67 28.53 -27.14
C PHE A 324 5.07 29.42 -28.32
N PHE A 325 5.79 28.88 -29.31
CA PHE A 325 6.27 29.65 -30.45
C PHE A 325 5.20 29.93 -31.51
N ALA A 326 4.19 29.07 -31.66
CA ALA A 326 3.15 29.24 -32.68
C ALA A 326 1.97 30.11 -32.22
N LYS A 327 1.72 30.25 -30.91
CA LYS A 327 0.58 30.98 -30.36
C LYS A 327 0.82 32.50 -30.35
N ARG A 328 0.00 33.27 -31.08
CA ARG A 328 0.19 34.73 -31.29
C ARG A 328 0.17 35.56 -30.02
N LYS A 329 -0.59 35.16 -29.00
CA LYS A 329 -0.79 35.90 -27.74
C LYS A 329 -0.44 35.05 -26.52
N ILE A 330 0.62 34.24 -26.62
CA ILE A 330 1.01 33.28 -25.57
C ILE A 330 1.13 33.94 -24.18
N PHE A 331 1.69 35.15 -24.08
CA PHE A 331 1.83 35.88 -22.80
C PHE A 331 0.51 36.30 -22.14
N LYS A 332 -0.64 36.16 -22.82
CA LYS A 332 -1.97 36.32 -22.21
C LYS A 332 -2.47 35.04 -21.54
N GLU A 333 -1.88 33.89 -21.84
CA GLU A 333 -2.24 32.57 -21.32
C GLU A 333 -1.67 32.37 -19.90
N LYS A 334 -2.07 33.22 -18.94
CA LYS A 334 -1.52 33.23 -17.57
C LYS A 334 -1.61 31.87 -16.87
N ILE A 335 -2.74 31.17 -17.01
CA ILE A 335 -2.95 29.87 -16.38
C ILE A 335 -2.05 28.79 -16.98
N TYR A 336 -1.74 28.86 -18.27
CA TYR A 336 -0.80 27.94 -18.92
C TYR A 336 0.59 28.05 -18.29
N PHE A 337 1.09 29.28 -18.08
CA PHE A 337 2.36 29.48 -17.39
C PHE A 337 2.31 29.00 -15.93
N ALA A 338 1.20 29.23 -15.22
CA ALA A 338 1.04 28.71 -13.86
C ALA A 338 1.21 27.19 -13.81
N LEU A 339 0.52 26.48 -14.70
CA LEU A 339 0.58 25.03 -14.82
C LEU A 339 1.99 24.55 -15.17
N LEU A 340 2.62 25.19 -16.17
CA LEU A 340 3.95 24.82 -16.65
C LEU A 340 5.03 25.05 -15.59
N PHE A 341 5.00 26.18 -14.88
CA PHE A 341 5.93 26.47 -13.80
C PHE A 341 5.71 25.55 -12.59
N ALA A 342 4.46 25.25 -12.24
CA ALA A 342 4.17 24.31 -11.15
C ALA A 342 4.67 22.90 -11.49
N TYR A 343 4.46 22.43 -12.72
CA TYR A 343 5.01 21.15 -13.18
C TYR A 343 6.53 21.18 -13.23
N GLY A 344 7.13 22.23 -13.79
CA GLY A 344 8.58 22.39 -13.89
C GLY A 344 9.27 22.40 -12.52
N PHE A 345 8.69 23.10 -11.54
CA PHE A 345 9.17 23.06 -10.16
C PHE A 345 9.15 21.65 -9.58
N ASN A 346 8.01 20.95 -9.68
CA ASN A 346 7.90 19.57 -9.19
C ASN A 346 8.87 18.64 -9.93
N PHE A 347 9.01 18.78 -11.24
CA PHE A 347 9.94 17.95 -12.02
C PHE A 347 11.39 18.15 -11.55
N VAL A 348 11.82 19.40 -11.36
CA VAL A 348 13.18 19.71 -10.88
C VAL A 348 13.37 19.24 -9.43
N LEU A 349 12.42 19.53 -8.54
CA LEU A 349 12.49 19.15 -7.14
C LEU A 349 12.72 17.64 -6.99
N HIS A 350 11.92 16.82 -7.66
CA HIS A 350 11.96 15.37 -7.49
C HIS A 350 13.10 14.67 -8.29
N ILE A 351 13.91 15.40 -9.04
CA ILE A 351 15.22 14.88 -9.51
C ILE A 351 16.19 14.75 -8.33
N PHE A 352 16.12 15.68 -7.38
CA PHE A 352 17.00 15.72 -6.21
C PHE A 352 16.51 14.84 -5.06
N TYR A 353 15.23 14.45 -5.06
CA TYR A 353 14.77 13.40 -4.14
C TYR A 353 15.44 12.08 -4.50
N ASN A 354 15.67 11.23 -3.50
CA ASN A 354 16.12 9.85 -3.76
C ASN A 354 15.23 9.20 -4.85
N PRO A 355 15.82 8.55 -5.89
CA PRO A 355 15.05 7.95 -6.98
C PRO A 355 13.90 7.05 -6.53
N TYR A 356 13.99 6.39 -5.39
CA TYR A 356 12.89 5.56 -4.90
C TYR A 356 11.70 6.39 -4.37
N GLU A 357 11.97 7.60 -3.85
CA GLU A 357 10.99 8.51 -3.26
C GLU A 357 10.27 9.37 -4.31
N SER A 358 10.88 9.61 -5.49
CA SER A 358 10.30 10.42 -6.58
C SER A 358 8.87 9.98 -6.97
N PHE A 359 8.60 8.67 -6.89
CA PHE A 359 7.29 8.11 -7.23
C PHE A 359 6.20 8.48 -6.21
N LEU A 360 6.55 8.63 -4.94
CA LEU A 360 5.62 8.97 -3.87
C LEU A 360 4.89 10.30 -4.12
N TYR A 361 5.63 11.28 -4.61
CA TYR A 361 5.12 12.64 -4.82
C TYR A 361 4.39 12.83 -6.15
N VAL A 362 4.19 11.78 -6.95
CA VAL A 362 3.60 11.89 -8.30
C VAL A 362 2.19 12.48 -8.31
N LEU A 363 1.41 12.26 -7.24
CA LEU A 363 0.08 12.85 -7.10
C LEU A 363 0.09 14.39 -6.95
N HIS A 364 1.26 14.99 -6.67
CA HIS A 364 1.39 16.45 -6.57
C HIS A 364 1.42 17.15 -7.94
N TYR A 365 1.70 16.40 -9.02
CA TYR A 365 1.90 17.00 -10.35
C TYR A 365 1.36 16.19 -11.54
N ASN A 366 0.93 14.94 -11.38
CA ASN A 366 0.40 14.14 -12.51
C ASN A 366 -0.79 14.82 -13.21
N PHE A 367 -1.69 15.43 -12.44
CA PHE A 367 -2.84 16.16 -12.95
C PHE A 367 -2.43 17.42 -13.71
N LEU A 368 -1.26 18.02 -13.42
CA LEU A 368 -0.74 19.17 -14.15
C LEU A 368 -0.36 18.79 -15.57
N ILE A 369 0.28 17.64 -15.76
CA ILE A 369 0.64 17.13 -17.10
C ILE A 369 -0.63 16.99 -17.96
N ILE A 370 -1.67 16.36 -17.40
CA ILE A 370 -2.95 16.17 -18.07
C ILE A 370 -3.60 17.53 -18.34
N ALA A 371 -3.65 18.42 -17.35
CA ALA A 371 -4.23 19.75 -17.50
C ALA A 371 -3.53 20.58 -18.60
N ILE A 372 -2.19 20.57 -18.66
CA ILE A 372 -1.39 21.26 -19.67
C ILE A 372 -1.76 20.76 -21.07
N LEU A 373 -1.72 19.43 -21.29
CA LEU A 373 -2.01 18.86 -22.60
C LEU A 373 -3.41 19.22 -23.08
N PHE A 374 -4.41 19.01 -22.23
CA PHE A 374 -5.79 19.33 -22.58
C PHE A 374 -6.04 20.84 -22.72
N TYR A 375 -5.34 21.68 -21.96
CA TYR A 375 -5.38 23.13 -22.12
C TYR A 375 -4.87 23.55 -23.51
N ILE A 376 -3.69 23.05 -23.90
CA ILE A 376 -3.07 23.33 -25.21
C ILE A 376 -4.03 22.97 -26.34
N PHE A 377 -4.55 21.72 -26.34
CA PHE A 377 -5.44 21.25 -27.41
C PHE A 377 -6.80 21.96 -27.46
N THR A 378 -7.21 22.60 -26.36
CA THR A 378 -8.46 23.40 -26.30
C THR A 378 -8.24 24.82 -26.79
N HIS A 379 -7.04 25.39 -26.64
CA HIS A 379 -6.73 26.78 -26.99
C HIS A 379 -5.81 26.90 -28.21
N LEU A 380 -5.94 25.99 -29.17
CA LEU A 380 -5.22 26.07 -30.45
C LEU A 380 -5.77 27.22 -31.33
N ASP A 381 -4.87 27.86 -32.08
CA ASP A 381 -5.19 28.90 -33.08
C ASP A 381 -4.96 28.37 -34.52
N GLU A 382 -5.40 29.11 -35.55
CA GLU A 382 -5.22 28.73 -36.96
C GLU A 382 -3.75 28.49 -37.37
N LYS A 383 -2.79 29.18 -36.73
CA LYS A 383 -1.35 29.00 -36.99
C LYS A 383 -0.76 27.70 -36.41
N THR A 384 -1.47 27.02 -35.49
CA THR A 384 -1.05 25.74 -34.89
C THR A 384 -1.48 24.53 -35.74
N LYS A 385 -1.29 24.60 -37.07
CA LYS A 385 -1.83 23.61 -38.04
C LYS A 385 -1.50 22.15 -37.69
N PHE A 386 -0.27 21.87 -37.28
CA PHE A 386 0.15 20.52 -36.93
C PHE A 386 -0.60 19.98 -35.71
N LEU A 387 -0.69 20.76 -34.62
CA LEU A 387 -1.45 20.35 -33.44
C LEU A 387 -2.96 20.27 -33.69
N ASN A 388 -3.50 21.09 -34.61
CA ASN A 388 -4.89 20.95 -35.06
C ASN A 388 -5.12 19.59 -35.71
N TYR A 389 -4.23 19.14 -36.60
CA TYR A 389 -4.32 17.81 -37.21
C TYR A 389 -4.27 16.68 -36.15
N VAL A 390 -3.35 16.78 -35.18
CA VAL A 390 -3.24 15.81 -34.07
C VAL A 390 -4.52 15.80 -33.23
N ARG A 391 -5.05 16.99 -32.88
CA ARG A 391 -6.33 17.12 -32.17
C ARG A 391 -7.45 16.44 -32.93
N ASP A 392 -7.56 16.71 -34.23
CA ASP A 392 -8.66 16.23 -35.06
C ASP A 392 -8.60 14.70 -35.22
N PHE A 393 -7.40 14.11 -35.26
CA PHE A 393 -7.20 12.66 -35.17
C PHE A 393 -7.77 12.09 -33.86
N PHE A 394 -7.39 12.68 -32.71
CA PHE A 394 -7.89 12.22 -31.40
C PHE A 394 -9.40 12.45 -31.23
N VAL A 395 -9.95 13.50 -31.83
CA VAL A 395 -11.40 13.75 -31.84
C VAL A 395 -12.12 12.71 -32.70
N LYS A 396 -11.59 12.40 -33.90
CA LYS A 396 -12.15 11.40 -34.82
C LYS A 396 -12.16 9.99 -34.21
N TYR A 397 -11.07 9.60 -33.54
CA TYR A 397 -10.90 8.26 -32.95
C TYR A 397 -11.09 8.25 -31.43
N LYS A 398 -11.81 9.23 -30.88
CA LYS A 398 -11.93 9.42 -29.43
C LYS A 398 -12.41 8.18 -28.69
N ILE A 399 -13.43 7.51 -29.22
CA ILE A 399 -14.03 6.33 -28.57
C ILE A 399 -13.02 5.19 -28.55
N GLN A 400 -12.37 4.91 -29.68
CA GLN A 400 -11.37 3.86 -29.81
C GLN A 400 -10.19 4.10 -28.87
N VAL A 401 -9.66 5.32 -28.83
CA VAL A 401 -8.52 5.68 -27.98
C VAL A 401 -8.86 5.56 -26.50
N ILE A 402 -10.00 6.09 -26.07
CA ILE A 402 -10.40 6.02 -24.65
C ILE A 402 -10.75 4.58 -24.24
N THR A 403 -11.44 3.81 -25.08
CA THR A 403 -11.74 2.41 -24.77
C THR A 403 -10.46 1.56 -24.71
N ALA A 404 -9.52 1.75 -25.64
CA ALA A 404 -8.22 1.08 -25.60
C ALA A 404 -7.44 1.45 -24.33
N TYR A 405 -7.42 2.73 -23.97
CA TYR A 405 -6.79 3.19 -22.74
C TYR A 405 -7.42 2.54 -21.50
N ILE A 406 -8.75 2.55 -21.38
CA ILE A 406 -9.46 1.92 -20.26
C ILE A 406 -9.12 0.43 -20.19
N PHE A 407 -9.16 -0.28 -21.31
CA PHE A 407 -8.84 -1.70 -21.37
C PHE A 407 -7.42 -1.98 -20.86
N LEU A 408 -6.42 -1.26 -21.37
CA LEU A 408 -5.02 -1.43 -20.95
C LEU A 408 -4.82 -1.11 -19.47
N GLN A 409 -5.48 -0.08 -18.94
CA GLN A 409 -5.40 0.24 -17.51
C GLN A 409 -6.08 -0.83 -16.66
N VAL A 410 -7.26 -1.34 -17.05
CA VAL A 410 -7.95 -2.42 -16.32
C VAL A 410 -7.08 -3.68 -16.24
N VAL A 411 -6.44 -4.08 -17.35
CA VAL A 411 -5.48 -5.20 -17.34
C VAL A 411 -4.32 -4.92 -16.38
N GLY A 412 -3.78 -3.70 -16.40
CA GLY A 412 -2.72 -3.29 -15.47
C GLY A 412 -3.15 -3.31 -14.00
N ILE A 413 -4.38 -2.87 -13.69
CA ILE A 413 -4.95 -2.91 -12.35
C ILE A 413 -5.11 -4.36 -11.88
N ILE A 414 -5.63 -5.25 -12.74
CA ILE A 414 -5.77 -6.68 -12.41
C ILE A 414 -4.40 -7.28 -12.11
N LYS A 415 -3.38 -7.03 -12.95
CA LYS A 415 -2.00 -7.45 -12.72
C LYS A 415 -1.47 -6.95 -11.37
N TYR A 416 -1.67 -5.67 -11.07
CA TYR A 416 -1.26 -5.09 -9.78
C TYR A 416 -1.94 -5.77 -8.59
N LEU A 417 -3.26 -5.97 -8.63
CA LEU A 417 -3.99 -6.65 -7.56
C LEU A 417 -3.57 -8.12 -7.41
N GLN A 418 -3.20 -8.79 -8.51
CA GLN A 418 -2.61 -10.13 -8.48
C GLN A 418 -1.23 -10.14 -7.82
N GLU A 419 -0.37 -9.16 -8.09
CA GLU A 419 0.94 -9.02 -7.44
C GLU A 419 0.79 -8.73 -5.93
N VAL A 420 -0.16 -7.88 -5.54
CA VAL A 420 -0.51 -7.63 -4.13
C VAL A 420 -0.99 -8.91 -3.47
N HIS A 421 -1.91 -9.63 -4.10
CA HIS A 421 -2.40 -10.90 -3.60
C HIS A 421 -1.29 -11.95 -3.46
N ALA A 422 -0.45 -12.10 -4.48
CA ALA A 422 0.70 -13.01 -4.42
C ALA A 422 1.67 -12.63 -3.31
N LYS A 423 1.80 -11.32 -3.01
CA LYS A 423 2.66 -10.84 -1.93
C LYS A 423 2.06 -11.04 -0.55
N PHE A 424 0.77 -10.83 -0.32
CA PHE A 424 0.25 -10.81 1.05
C PHE A 424 -0.79 -11.90 1.37
N GLY A 425 -1.25 -12.62 0.35
CA GLY A 425 -2.34 -13.58 0.48
C GLY A 425 -3.67 -12.91 0.82
N PHE A 426 -4.67 -13.71 1.16
CA PHE A 426 -5.95 -13.21 1.67
C PHE A 426 -6.06 -13.48 3.18
N LYS A 427 -6.33 -12.43 3.95
CA LYS A 427 -6.48 -12.49 5.41
C LYS A 427 -7.94 -12.51 5.85
N ALA A 428 -8.79 -11.76 5.16
CA ALA A 428 -10.18 -11.54 5.56
C ALA A 428 -11.10 -11.30 4.37
N THR A 429 -12.39 -11.50 4.59
CA THR A 429 -13.43 -11.06 3.67
C THR A 429 -13.64 -9.55 3.82
N MET A 430 -13.93 -8.81 2.73
CA MET A 430 -14.35 -7.41 2.83
C MET A 430 -15.51 -7.14 3.84
N PRO A 431 -15.50 -6.02 4.56
CA PRO A 431 -16.58 -5.69 5.50
C PRO A 431 -17.93 -5.44 4.80
N LYS A 432 -19.03 -5.91 5.41
CA LYS A 432 -20.40 -5.70 4.90
C LYS A 432 -20.74 -4.22 4.64
N TYR A 433 -20.25 -3.31 5.50
CA TYR A 433 -20.47 -1.87 5.34
C TYR A 433 -19.89 -1.32 4.02
N ILE A 434 -18.71 -1.80 3.63
CA ILE A 434 -18.05 -1.39 2.39
C ILE A 434 -18.83 -1.90 1.19
N LEU A 435 -19.26 -3.16 1.21
CA LEU A 435 -20.10 -3.74 0.16
C LEU A 435 -21.39 -2.92 -0.02
N ILE A 436 -22.07 -2.58 1.08
CA ILE A 436 -23.30 -1.76 1.05
C ILE A 436 -23.01 -0.38 0.43
N LEU A 437 -21.90 0.26 0.80
CA LEU A 437 -21.53 1.57 0.24
C LEU A 437 -21.16 1.51 -1.25
N ILE A 438 -20.51 0.44 -1.70
CA ILE A 438 -20.24 0.19 -3.14
C ILE A 438 -21.57 0.03 -3.88
N ILE A 439 -22.47 -0.84 -3.39
CA ILE A 439 -23.80 -1.05 -3.99
C ILE A 439 -24.58 0.26 -4.05
N LEU A 440 -24.65 1.00 -2.93
CA LEU A 440 -25.35 2.28 -2.86
C LEU A 440 -24.78 3.29 -3.87
N SER A 441 -23.46 3.37 -3.98
CA SER A 441 -22.79 4.28 -4.93
C SER A 441 -23.13 3.93 -6.37
N LEU A 442 -23.10 2.64 -6.73
CA LEU A 442 -23.45 2.16 -8.08
C LEU A 442 -24.95 2.35 -8.39
N VAL A 443 -25.83 2.17 -7.40
CA VAL A 443 -27.28 2.43 -7.54
C VAL A 443 -27.53 3.93 -7.76
N ILE A 444 -26.87 4.81 -7.00
CA ILE A 444 -26.96 6.27 -7.20
C ILE A 444 -26.45 6.64 -8.60
N LEU A 445 -25.32 6.06 -9.03
CA LEU A 445 -24.78 6.26 -10.37
C LEU A 445 -25.82 5.88 -11.45
N ALA A 446 -26.40 4.69 -11.36
CA ALA A 446 -27.43 4.22 -12.29
C ALA A 446 -28.64 5.16 -12.30
N ALA A 447 -29.10 5.60 -11.13
CA ALA A 447 -30.23 6.53 -10.98
C ALA A 447 -29.98 7.90 -11.63
N VAL A 448 -28.72 8.36 -11.65
CA VAL A 448 -28.30 9.66 -12.20
C VAL A 448 -27.95 9.57 -13.70
N VAL A 449 -27.46 8.43 -14.19
CA VAL A 449 -27.06 8.22 -15.60
C VAL A 449 -28.26 7.82 -16.47
N ILE A 450 -29.08 6.87 -16.01
CA ILE A 450 -30.21 6.33 -16.78
C ILE A 450 -31.34 7.36 -16.79
N ARG A 451 -32.02 7.56 -17.93
CA ARG A 451 -33.15 8.50 -18.00
C ARG A 451 -34.48 7.86 -17.60
N LYS A 452 -34.80 6.68 -18.13
CA LYS A 452 -36.09 6.00 -17.94
C LYS A 452 -36.21 5.38 -16.55
N VAL A 453 -37.29 5.72 -15.82
CA VAL A 453 -37.53 5.27 -14.43
C VAL A 453 -37.53 3.74 -14.30
N LYS A 454 -38.25 3.03 -15.16
CA LYS A 454 -38.28 1.55 -15.15
C LYS A 454 -36.88 0.93 -15.28
N LEU A 455 -36.05 1.47 -16.18
CA LEU A 455 -34.67 1.00 -16.37
C LEU A 455 -33.76 1.31 -15.18
N LYS A 456 -34.00 2.40 -14.44
CA LYS A 456 -33.26 2.71 -13.20
C LYS A 456 -33.50 1.64 -12.13
N VAL A 457 -34.76 1.26 -11.94
CA VAL A 457 -35.15 0.26 -10.94
C VAL A 457 -34.55 -1.09 -11.31
N VAL A 458 -34.69 -1.51 -12.58
CA VAL A 458 -34.09 -2.75 -13.07
C VAL A 458 -32.57 -2.75 -12.89
N ALA A 459 -31.88 -1.69 -13.31
CA ALA A 459 -30.43 -1.59 -13.15
C ALA A 459 -30.01 -1.63 -11.67
N GLY A 460 -30.74 -0.96 -10.79
CA GLY A 460 -30.49 -0.99 -9.35
C GLY A 460 -30.62 -2.39 -8.75
N VAL A 461 -31.68 -3.13 -9.11
CA VAL A 461 -31.88 -4.52 -8.67
C VAL A 461 -30.77 -5.44 -9.21
N VAL A 462 -30.40 -5.30 -10.49
CA VAL A 462 -29.31 -6.08 -11.10
C VAL A 462 -27.97 -5.83 -10.38
N ILE A 463 -27.65 -4.57 -10.08
CA ILE A 463 -26.43 -4.21 -9.34
C ILE A 463 -26.41 -4.90 -7.97
N VAL A 464 -27.51 -4.83 -7.21
CA VAL A 464 -27.62 -5.47 -5.89
C VAL A 464 -27.41 -6.98 -6.01
N ILE A 465 -28.09 -7.65 -6.94
CA ILE A 465 -27.97 -9.10 -7.12
C ILE A 465 -26.55 -9.49 -7.51
N VAL A 466 -25.96 -8.85 -8.51
CA VAL A 466 -24.60 -9.18 -8.99
C VAL A 466 -23.57 -8.96 -7.89
N SER A 467 -23.65 -7.84 -7.15
CA SER A 467 -22.75 -7.56 -6.03
C SER A 467 -22.90 -8.56 -4.89
N LEU A 468 -24.13 -8.97 -4.54
CA LEU A 468 -24.36 -9.97 -3.49
C LEU A 468 -23.90 -11.37 -3.91
N VAL A 469 -24.16 -11.79 -5.15
CA VAL A 469 -23.69 -13.08 -5.67
C VAL A 469 -22.17 -13.12 -5.73
N GLY A 470 -21.54 -12.06 -6.25
CA GLY A 470 -20.08 -11.93 -6.28
C GLY A 470 -19.48 -11.95 -4.87
N TRP A 471 -20.11 -11.25 -3.93
CA TRP A 471 -19.73 -11.22 -2.52
C TRP A 471 -19.79 -12.60 -1.86
N VAL A 472 -20.91 -13.32 -2.02
CA VAL A 472 -21.11 -14.66 -1.47
C VAL A 472 -20.11 -15.65 -2.07
N SER A 473 -19.90 -15.59 -3.39
CA SER A 473 -18.95 -16.46 -4.08
C SER A 473 -17.51 -16.23 -3.60
N PHE A 474 -17.10 -14.95 -3.50
CA PHE A 474 -15.77 -14.58 -3.05
C PHE A 474 -15.55 -14.91 -1.57
N SER A 475 -16.53 -14.61 -0.71
CA SER A 475 -16.46 -14.93 0.72
C SER A 475 -16.48 -16.44 0.97
N GLY A 476 -17.26 -17.18 0.19
CA GLY A 476 -17.28 -18.64 0.23
C GLY A 476 -15.91 -19.23 -0.13
N TYR A 477 -15.28 -18.71 -1.19
CA TYR A 477 -13.90 -19.09 -1.55
C TYR A 477 -12.90 -18.81 -0.42
N LEU A 478 -12.98 -17.64 0.22
CA LEU A 478 -12.07 -17.25 1.31
C LEU A 478 -12.28 -18.03 2.59
N ASN A 479 -13.53 -18.32 2.97
CA ASN A 479 -13.85 -19.03 4.20
C ASN A 479 -13.60 -20.53 4.11
N ASN A 480 -13.64 -21.10 2.90
CA ASN A 480 -13.44 -22.52 2.65
C ASN A 480 -12.02 -22.86 2.19
N ARG A 481 -11.05 -21.95 2.38
CA ARG A 481 -9.65 -22.24 2.08
C ARG A 481 -9.12 -23.31 3.03
N GLU A 482 -8.45 -24.31 2.46
CA GLU A 482 -7.85 -25.40 3.21
C GLU A 482 -6.67 -24.96 4.09
N ILE A 483 -5.86 -24.03 3.55
CA ILE A 483 -4.76 -23.37 4.24
C ILE A 483 -4.95 -21.86 4.09
N LYS A 484 -5.02 -21.15 5.22
CA LYS A 484 -5.35 -19.72 5.27
C LYS A 484 -4.30 -18.84 4.59
N ASN A 485 -3.02 -19.13 4.81
CA ASN A 485 -1.86 -18.36 4.33
C ASN A 485 -0.97 -19.17 3.36
N ILE A 486 -1.60 -19.92 2.46
CA ILE A 486 -0.90 -20.83 1.52
C ILE A 486 0.16 -20.12 0.68
N GLU A 487 -0.03 -18.83 0.38
CA GLU A 487 0.89 -17.99 -0.37
C GLU A 487 2.23 -17.79 0.36
N ALA A 488 2.26 -17.90 1.69
CA ALA A 488 3.50 -17.88 2.45
C ALA A 488 4.36 -19.14 2.19
N LEU A 489 3.71 -20.30 2.03
CA LEU A 489 4.38 -21.55 1.68
C LEU A 489 4.92 -21.51 0.24
N ASP A 490 4.11 -21.04 -0.71
CA ASP A 490 4.50 -20.92 -2.12
C ASP A 490 5.70 -19.97 -2.29
N ARG A 491 5.72 -18.83 -1.59
CA ARG A 491 6.83 -17.86 -1.62
C ARG A 491 8.12 -18.42 -0.98
N ALA A 492 8.00 -19.21 0.07
CA ALA A 492 9.12 -19.91 0.68
C ALA A 492 9.60 -21.12 -0.15
N GLY A 493 8.87 -21.51 -1.20
CA GLY A 493 9.21 -22.66 -2.04
C GLY A 493 9.10 -24.00 -1.31
N VAL A 494 8.17 -24.09 -0.33
CA VAL A 494 7.93 -25.31 0.45
C VAL A 494 7.17 -26.33 -0.38
N ASP A 495 7.59 -27.59 -0.33
CA ASP A 495 6.92 -28.70 -1.02
C ASP A 495 5.82 -29.32 -0.14
N TYR A 496 4.75 -28.55 0.11
CA TYR A 496 3.71 -28.92 1.08
C TYR A 496 2.54 -29.73 0.48
N LYS A 497 2.29 -29.62 -0.83
CA LYS A 497 1.12 -30.25 -1.49
C LYS A 497 1.02 -31.76 -1.23
N PRO A 498 2.12 -32.54 -1.26
CA PRO A 498 2.06 -33.97 -0.93
C PRO A 498 1.58 -34.26 0.50
N PHE A 499 1.83 -33.33 1.43
CA PHE A 499 1.47 -33.45 2.85
C PHE A 499 0.03 -33.04 3.16
N LEU A 500 -0.77 -32.58 2.18
CA LEU A 500 -2.18 -32.25 2.43
C LEU A 500 -3.10 -33.48 2.50
N ARG A 501 -2.58 -34.65 2.11
CA ARG A 501 -3.35 -35.89 1.96
C ARG A 501 -3.48 -36.71 3.26
N ASN A 502 -3.19 -36.08 4.40
CA ASN A 502 -3.33 -36.63 5.73
C ASN A 502 -3.67 -35.48 6.70
N ASP A 503 -4.67 -35.68 7.56
CA ASP A 503 -5.21 -34.63 8.45
C ASP A 503 -4.14 -34.05 9.39
N PHE A 504 -3.26 -34.91 9.92
CA PHE A 504 -2.20 -34.50 10.83
C PHE A 504 -1.16 -33.64 10.10
N THR A 505 -0.68 -34.09 8.94
CA THR A 505 0.33 -33.32 8.17
C THR A 505 -0.25 -32.05 7.55
N LYS A 506 -1.56 -32.02 7.28
CA LYS A 506 -2.30 -30.81 6.92
C LYS A 506 -2.34 -29.79 8.06
N GLN A 507 -2.61 -30.22 9.30
CA GLN A 507 -2.53 -29.32 10.46
C GLN A 507 -1.11 -28.76 10.63
N MET A 508 -0.08 -29.60 10.46
CA MET A 508 1.32 -29.19 10.52
C MET A 508 1.68 -28.20 9.39
N THR A 509 1.12 -28.39 8.20
CA THR A 509 1.26 -27.44 7.08
C THR A 509 0.62 -26.08 7.40
N ASN A 510 -0.54 -26.08 8.07
CA ASN A 510 -1.18 -24.85 8.54
C ASN A 510 -0.31 -24.10 9.55
N GLU A 511 0.30 -24.81 10.51
CA GLU A 511 1.22 -24.22 11.47
C GLU A 511 2.45 -23.57 10.79
N LEU A 512 2.99 -24.23 9.76
CA LEU A 512 4.09 -23.67 8.98
C LEU A 512 3.64 -22.43 8.20
N ALA A 513 2.48 -22.46 7.55
CA ALA A 513 1.94 -21.34 6.81
C ALA A 513 1.72 -20.12 7.71
N GLU A 514 1.19 -20.32 8.92
CA GLU A 514 1.01 -19.27 9.91
C GLU A 514 2.34 -18.74 10.44
N TYR A 515 3.32 -19.60 10.72
CA TYR A 515 4.67 -19.15 11.11
C TYR A 515 5.35 -18.31 10.02
N LEU A 516 5.32 -18.76 8.77
CA LEU A 516 5.91 -18.03 7.64
C LEU A 516 5.21 -16.69 7.41
N TYR A 517 3.88 -16.68 7.50
CA TYR A 517 3.10 -15.45 7.45
C TYR A 517 3.47 -14.51 8.60
N GLU A 518 3.55 -15.03 9.82
CA GLU A 518 3.93 -14.29 11.01
C GLU A 518 5.33 -13.65 10.88
N LEU A 519 6.27 -14.35 10.26
CA LEU A 519 7.62 -13.89 9.92
C LEU A 519 7.68 -12.88 8.77
N ASP A 520 6.68 -12.90 7.90
CA ASP A 520 6.54 -12.03 6.74
C ASP A 520 5.68 -10.78 6.98
N VAL A 521 5.12 -10.57 8.19
CA VAL A 521 4.33 -9.37 8.56
C VAL A 521 5.21 -8.30 9.26
N PRO A 522 5.52 -7.16 8.58
CA PRO A 522 6.40 -6.07 9.01
C PRO A 522 6.06 -5.21 10.22
N LEU A 523 5.02 -5.46 11.04
CA LEU A 523 5.00 -4.83 12.38
C LEU A 523 6.25 -5.18 13.21
N ARG A 524 7.02 -6.20 12.78
CA ARG A 524 8.34 -6.55 13.34
C ARG A 524 9.52 -5.80 12.73
N ALA A 525 9.47 -5.31 11.48
CA ALA A 525 10.64 -4.67 10.86
C ALA A 525 11.06 -3.35 11.54
N GLN A 526 10.11 -2.64 12.14
CA GLN A 526 10.37 -1.39 12.87
C GLN A 526 10.67 -1.58 14.37
N THR A 527 10.35 -2.75 14.96
CA THR A 527 10.50 -2.97 16.41
C THR A 527 11.53 -4.05 16.77
N TYR A 528 11.76 -5.02 15.88
CA TYR A 528 12.65 -6.16 16.12
C TYR A 528 13.43 -6.51 14.85
N PHE A 529 14.74 -6.31 14.87
CA PHE A 529 15.64 -6.77 13.81
C PHE A 529 15.82 -8.30 13.89
N VAL A 530 14.76 -9.06 13.58
CA VAL A 530 14.87 -10.51 13.45
C VAL A 530 15.53 -10.77 12.10
N GLN A 531 16.83 -11.11 12.10
CA GLN A 531 17.44 -11.67 10.90
C GLN A 531 16.60 -12.88 10.50
N LYS A 532 15.90 -12.77 9.36
CA LYS A 532 15.26 -13.93 8.76
C LYS A 532 16.35 -14.98 8.61
N TYR A 533 16.20 -16.14 9.26
CA TYR A 533 16.80 -17.34 8.70
C TYR A 533 16.46 -17.32 7.22
N LYS A 534 17.43 -17.56 6.33
CA LYS A 534 17.09 -17.77 4.92
C LYS A 534 16.26 -19.05 4.88
N ILE A 535 14.95 -18.91 5.09
CA ILE A 535 13.97 -19.96 4.91
C ILE A 535 14.10 -20.34 3.44
N SER A 536 14.65 -21.53 3.22
CA SER A 536 14.61 -22.28 1.98
C SER A 536 14.68 -21.45 0.69
N HIS A 537 15.76 -20.69 0.50
CA HIS A 537 16.30 -20.71 -0.86
C HIS A 537 16.83 -22.12 -1.05
N LYS A 538 16.38 -22.83 -2.09
CA LYS A 538 16.83 -24.16 -2.56
C LYS A 538 18.36 -24.38 -2.62
N LYS A 539 19.14 -23.35 -2.32
CA LYS A 539 20.60 -23.32 -2.32
C LYS A 539 21.27 -23.25 -0.94
N ASN A 540 20.61 -22.80 0.15
CA ASN A 540 21.38 -22.35 1.34
C ASN A 540 20.87 -22.74 2.75
N SER A 541 19.76 -23.46 2.95
CA SER A 541 19.45 -24.01 4.28
C SER A 541 18.59 -25.28 4.20
N ASP A 542 19.25 -26.41 3.97
CA ASP A 542 18.62 -27.74 3.83
C ASP A 542 18.68 -28.54 5.15
N PHE A 543 18.71 -27.86 6.30
CA PHE A 543 18.96 -28.50 7.60
C PHE A 543 18.10 -27.98 8.75
N PHE A 544 17.90 -28.81 9.77
CA PHE A 544 17.21 -28.47 11.01
C PHE A 544 17.97 -29.02 12.21
N SER A 545 18.12 -28.22 13.27
CA SER A 545 18.89 -28.61 14.46
C SER A 545 17.98 -29.15 15.55
N PHE A 546 18.42 -30.23 16.17
CA PHE A 546 17.79 -30.90 17.30
C PHE A 546 18.77 -31.04 18.45
N GLY A 547 18.25 -31.27 19.65
CA GLY A 547 19.03 -31.43 20.88
C GLY A 547 19.08 -30.14 21.69
N MET A 548 17.92 -29.61 22.04
CA MET A 548 17.75 -28.52 22.99
C MET A 548 18.35 -28.89 24.37
N GLY A 549 18.99 -27.93 25.04
CA GLY A 549 19.55 -28.12 26.38
C GLY A 549 20.79 -29.02 26.42
N ASP A 550 20.85 -29.94 27.38
CA ASP A 550 21.98 -30.86 27.60
C ASP A 550 21.95 -32.12 26.72
N ARG A 551 21.00 -32.19 25.77
CA ARG A 551 20.79 -33.33 24.87
C ARG A 551 21.90 -33.49 23.84
N LYS A 552 21.95 -34.70 23.26
CA LYS A 552 22.79 -35.00 22.10
C LYS A 552 22.46 -34.05 20.96
N LYS A 553 23.47 -33.34 20.46
CA LYS A 553 23.32 -32.34 19.38
C LYS A 553 23.22 -33.04 18.03
N LEU A 554 22.09 -32.87 17.35
CA LEU A 554 21.78 -33.56 16.10
C LEU A 554 21.41 -32.53 15.02
N ILE A 555 21.76 -32.83 13.77
CA ILE A 555 21.33 -32.07 12.60
C ILE A 555 20.63 -33.01 11.64
N TYR A 556 19.39 -32.67 11.29
CA TYR A 556 18.74 -33.21 10.10
C TYR A 556 19.25 -32.48 8.86
N ARG A 557 19.62 -33.21 7.80
CA ARG A 557 19.96 -32.65 6.48
C ARG A 557 19.71 -33.67 5.37
N LYS A 558 18.80 -33.35 4.42
CA LYS A 558 18.49 -34.18 3.23
C LYS A 558 18.31 -35.67 3.52
N GLY A 559 17.34 -36.01 4.36
CA GLY A 559 17.02 -37.39 4.74
C GLY A 559 18.03 -38.05 5.69
N LYS A 560 18.99 -37.31 6.24
CA LYS A 560 19.97 -37.85 7.19
C LYS A 560 19.89 -37.12 8.52
N LEU A 561 19.92 -37.88 9.61
CA LEU A 561 20.10 -37.34 10.96
C LEU A 561 21.54 -37.59 11.40
N ILE A 562 22.29 -36.52 11.63
CA ILE A 562 23.74 -36.52 11.84
C ILE A 562 24.04 -36.04 13.25
N ASP A 563 24.91 -36.75 13.95
CA ASP A 563 25.44 -36.33 15.24
C ASP A 563 26.51 -35.25 15.04
N LEU A 564 26.32 -34.09 15.67
CA LEU A 564 27.22 -32.94 15.50
C LEU A 564 28.61 -33.16 16.11
N GLN A 565 28.71 -33.96 17.17
CA GLN A 565 29.97 -34.22 17.85
C GLN A 565 30.79 -35.27 17.10
N THR A 566 30.17 -36.39 16.72
CA THR A 566 30.86 -37.49 16.04
C THR A 566 30.90 -37.34 14.52
N LYS A 567 30.07 -36.45 13.96
CA LYS A 567 29.81 -36.29 12.51
C LYS A 567 29.26 -37.54 11.82
N GLN A 568 28.85 -38.55 12.57
CA GLN A 568 28.30 -39.79 12.03
C GLN A 568 26.80 -39.68 11.76
N THR A 569 26.32 -40.40 10.76
CA THR A 569 24.89 -40.49 10.46
C THR A 569 24.25 -41.46 11.45
N VAL A 570 23.35 -40.95 12.29
CA VAL A 570 22.59 -41.74 13.28
C VAL A 570 21.49 -42.53 12.58
N ARG A 571 20.78 -41.89 11.64
CA ARG A 571 19.72 -42.51 10.83
C ARG A 571 19.70 -41.91 9.42
N SER A 572 19.34 -42.74 8.44
CA SER A 572 19.01 -42.32 7.07
C SER A 572 17.56 -42.70 6.78
N PHE A 573 16.88 -41.86 6.00
CA PHE A 573 15.48 -42.01 5.64
C PHE A 573 15.35 -41.97 4.13
N ASP A 574 14.57 -42.90 3.58
CA ASP A 574 14.12 -42.82 2.19
C ASP A 574 12.96 -41.82 2.13
N PHE A 575 13.05 -40.85 1.23
CA PHE A 575 12.02 -39.83 1.06
C PHE A 575 11.98 -39.32 -0.38
N THR A 576 10.80 -38.87 -0.81
CA THR A 576 10.57 -38.11 -2.05
C THR A 576 10.31 -36.64 -1.75
N HIS A 577 9.64 -36.36 -0.64
CA HIS A 577 9.29 -35.01 -0.21
C HIS A 577 9.66 -34.80 1.26
N GLU A 578 10.12 -33.59 1.59
CA GLU A 578 10.48 -33.20 2.95
C GLU A 578 9.89 -31.82 3.29
N MET A 579 9.55 -31.62 4.57
CA MET A 579 9.04 -30.35 5.07
C MET A 579 9.55 -30.09 6.49
N ILE A 580 10.22 -28.96 6.68
CA ILE A 580 10.76 -28.52 7.99
C ILE A 580 9.79 -27.50 8.58
N ILE A 581 9.41 -27.68 9.85
CA ILE A 581 8.40 -26.88 10.55
C ILE A 581 8.99 -26.36 11.87
N PRO A 582 9.71 -25.22 11.83
CA PRO A 582 10.50 -24.76 12.96
C PRO A 582 9.70 -24.46 14.22
N ASN A 583 8.54 -23.80 14.11
CA ASN A 583 7.69 -23.45 15.25
C ASN A 583 7.06 -24.69 15.94
N MET A 584 7.15 -25.86 15.32
CA MET A 584 6.70 -27.14 15.85
C MET A 584 7.86 -28.09 16.16
N TYR A 585 9.10 -27.62 16.08
CA TYR A 585 10.32 -28.42 16.31
C TYR A 585 10.31 -29.75 15.55
N THR A 586 9.85 -29.73 14.29
CA THR A 586 9.47 -30.93 13.54
C THR A 586 10.03 -30.93 12.12
N VAL A 587 10.42 -32.10 11.64
CA VAL A 587 10.70 -32.42 10.23
C VAL A 587 9.76 -33.55 9.80
N LEU A 588 9.09 -33.39 8.65
CA LEU A 588 8.24 -34.41 8.03
C LEU A 588 8.87 -34.91 6.74
N LEU A 589 8.84 -36.23 6.56
CA LEU A 589 9.33 -36.93 5.37
C LEU A 589 8.22 -37.79 4.82
N LEU A 590 8.04 -37.77 3.50
CA LEU A 590 7.12 -38.62 2.77
C LEU A 590 7.90 -39.45 1.77
N ASP A 591 7.68 -40.76 1.72
CA ASP A 591 8.32 -41.67 0.77
C ASP A 591 7.43 -41.96 -0.47
N GLN A 592 7.97 -42.72 -1.43
CA GLN A 592 7.24 -43.14 -2.64
C GLN A 592 6.00 -44.00 -2.34
N ALA A 593 5.97 -44.68 -1.19
CA ALA A 593 4.90 -45.55 -0.73
C ALA A 593 3.87 -44.80 0.15
N GLY A 594 4.05 -43.49 0.34
CA GLY A 594 3.10 -42.64 1.04
C GLY A 594 3.26 -42.71 2.55
N LYS A 595 4.32 -43.37 3.05
CA LYS A 595 4.61 -43.44 4.48
C LYS A 595 5.17 -42.11 4.93
N ILE A 596 4.62 -41.60 6.01
CA ILE A 596 5.07 -40.38 6.66
C ILE A 596 5.98 -40.76 7.83
N THR A 597 7.18 -40.19 7.84
CA THR A 597 8.08 -40.21 8.99
C THR A 597 8.18 -38.81 9.57
N ARG A 598 7.99 -38.69 10.88
CA ARG A 598 8.12 -37.42 11.61
C ARG A 598 9.32 -37.49 12.55
N ILE A 599 10.22 -36.54 12.44
CA ILE A 599 11.30 -36.31 13.41
C ILE A 599 10.91 -35.08 14.20
N TYR A 600 10.78 -35.16 15.52
CA TYR A 600 10.37 -34.02 16.33
C TYR A 600 11.08 -33.97 17.67
N GLU A 601 11.06 -32.80 18.30
CA GLU A 601 11.62 -32.60 19.63
C GLU A 601 10.62 -31.95 20.57
N ASP A 602 10.51 -32.48 21.78
CA ASP A 602 9.62 -31.98 22.84
C ASP A 602 10.37 -31.82 24.18
N GLU A 603 9.64 -31.63 25.28
CA GLU A 603 10.20 -31.45 26.62
C GLU A 603 10.96 -32.66 27.16
N THR A 604 10.79 -33.84 26.57
CA THR A 604 11.37 -35.12 27.01
C THR A 604 12.54 -35.59 26.15
N GLY A 605 12.52 -35.32 24.84
CA GLY A 605 13.60 -35.76 23.98
C GLY A 605 13.43 -35.45 22.50
N VAL A 606 14.31 -36.07 21.70
CA VAL A 606 14.23 -36.10 20.23
C VAL A 606 13.69 -37.46 19.82
N HIS A 607 12.64 -37.46 19.00
CA HIS A 607 11.85 -38.64 18.66
C HIS A 607 11.72 -38.83 17.15
N ILE A 608 11.60 -40.09 16.72
CA ILE A 608 11.16 -40.50 15.38
C ILE A 608 9.83 -41.22 15.52
N GLU A 609 8.82 -40.68 14.86
CA GLU A 609 7.49 -41.25 14.73
C GLU A 609 7.31 -41.80 13.31
N LYS A 610 6.82 -43.04 13.20
CA LYS A 610 6.49 -43.73 11.95
C LYS A 610 5.09 -44.33 12.02
N GLY A 611 4.54 -44.73 10.87
CA GLY A 611 3.28 -45.48 10.78
C GLY A 611 2.06 -44.66 10.33
N ARG A 612 2.27 -43.37 10.05
CA ARG A 612 1.29 -42.53 9.36
C ARG A 612 1.39 -42.73 7.85
N MET A 613 0.25 -42.60 7.17
CA MET A 613 0.14 -42.77 5.72
C MET A 613 -0.58 -41.57 5.08
N ALA A 614 -0.06 -41.11 3.94
CA ALA A 614 -0.74 -40.22 3.01
C ALA A 614 -1.31 -41.04 1.85
N LYS A 615 -2.49 -40.66 1.35
CA LYS A 615 -3.05 -41.30 0.15
C LYS A 615 -2.17 -41.02 -1.07
N ILE A 616 -1.78 -42.06 -1.81
CA ILE A 616 -1.14 -41.92 -3.12
C ILE A 616 -2.17 -42.26 -4.19
N TRP A 617 -2.28 -41.42 -5.20
CA TRP A 617 -3.05 -41.69 -6.40
C TRP A 617 -2.05 -41.94 -7.53
N GLU A 618 -2.31 -42.97 -8.34
CA GLU A 618 -1.38 -43.42 -9.39
C GLU A 618 -1.19 -42.41 -10.53
N ASP A 619 -2.04 -41.37 -10.64
CA ASP A 619 -1.92 -40.34 -11.68
C ASP A 619 -2.11 -38.91 -11.16
N TRP A 620 -1.08 -38.07 -11.31
CA TRP A 620 -1.09 -36.65 -10.95
C TRP A 620 -2.03 -35.81 -11.83
N ASN A 621 -2.46 -36.33 -12.99
CA ASN A 621 -3.33 -35.63 -13.94
C ASN A 621 -4.82 -35.60 -13.53
N ASN A 622 -5.18 -36.24 -12.42
CA ASN A 622 -6.57 -36.42 -12.02
C ASN A 622 -7.02 -35.47 -10.88
N TYR A 623 -6.50 -34.23 -10.86
CA TYR A 623 -6.88 -33.17 -9.91
C TYR A 623 -8.40 -32.97 -9.79
N ASN A 624 -9.13 -33.15 -10.89
CA ASN A 624 -10.59 -33.02 -10.93
C ASN A 624 -11.32 -34.12 -10.13
N GLN A 625 -10.77 -35.33 -10.06
CA GLN A 625 -11.36 -36.43 -9.29
C GLN A 625 -11.11 -36.25 -7.78
N TRP A 626 -9.96 -35.68 -7.41
CA TRP A 626 -9.70 -35.24 -6.03
C TRP A 626 -10.67 -34.12 -5.60
N GLU A 627 -10.95 -33.16 -6.48
CA GLU A 627 -11.89 -32.08 -6.17
C GLU A 627 -13.33 -32.59 -5.97
N ASP A 628 -13.75 -33.61 -6.73
CA ASP A 628 -15.06 -34.25 -6.63
C ASP A 628 -15.21 -35.12 -5.36
N ASP A 629 -14.20 -35.93 -5.02
CA ASP A 629 -14.20 -36.73 -3.79
C ASP A 629 -14.22 -35.84 -2.53
N ARG A 630 -13.52 -34.70 -2.58
CA ARG A 630 -13.51 -33.63 -1.57
C ARG A 630 -14.90 -33.01 -1.39
N LEU A 631 -15.52 -32.55 -2.47
CA LEU A 631 -16.84 -31.89 -2.41
C LEU A 631 -17.94 -32.83 -1.87
N ASN A 632 -17.77 -34.13 -2.06
CA ASN A 632 -18.75 -35.15 -1.69
C ASN A 632 -18.42 -35.92 -0.40
N LYS A 633 -17.39 -35.50 0.38
CA LYS A 633 -16.99 -36.11 1.66
C LYS A 633 -16.77 -37.64 1.59
N ARG A 634 -16.19 -38.16 0.50
CA ARG A 634 -15.99 -39.61 0.31
C ARG A 634 -14.66 -40.14 0.86
N GLU A 635 -14.03 -39.43 1.80
CA GLU A 635 -12.70 -39.79 2.30
C GLU A 635 -12.73 -40.92 3.35
N THR A 636 -12.22 -42.09 2.98
CA THR A 636 -11.82 -43.15 3.91
C THR A 636 -10.55 -42.77 4.69
N LYS A 637 -10.60 -42.80 6.03
CA LYS A 637 -9.41 -42.64 6.89
C LYS A 637 -8.52 -43.88 6.77
N LEU A 638 -7.24 -43.69 6.51
CA LEU A 638 -6.25 -44.77 6.52
C LEU A 638 -5.97 -45.21 7.96
N VAL A 639 -5.76 -46.51 8.17
CA VAL A 639 -5.39 -47.04 9.48
C VAL A 639 -3.95 -46.64 9.78
N GLU A 640 -3.73 -45.90 10.88
CA GLU A 640 -2.41 -45.46 11.32
C GLU A 640 -1.93 -46.35 12.48
N ASN A 641 -0.81 -47.05 12.30
CA ASN A 641 -0.16 -47.83 13.34
C ASN A 641 1.10 -47.11 13.81
N ILE A 642 0.93 -46.15 14.71
CA ILE A 642 1.98 -45.20 15.10
C ILE A 642 3.00 -45.89 16.02
N THR A 643 4.28 -45.76 15.67
CA THR A 643 5.41 -46.23 16.49
C THR A 643 6.40 -45.09 16.73
N ASN A 644 6.79 -44.86 17.99
CA ASN A 644 7.72 -43.81 18.39
C ASN A 644 9.03 -44.38 18.96
N GLU A 645 10.15 -43.88 18.46
CA GLU A 645 11.52 -44.19 18.91
C GLU A 645 12.14 -42.90 19.48
N THR A 646 12.65 -42.94 20.72
CA THR A 646 13.39 -41.82 21.32
C THR A 646 14.89 -41.99 21.08
N ILE A 647 15.53 -41.01 20.44
CA ILE A 647 16.96 -41.07 20.06
C ILE A 647 17.86 -40.36 21.08
N SER A 648 17.33 -39.32 21.72
CA SER A 648 18.07 -38.54 22.73
C SER A 648 17.12 -38.04 23.79
N THR A 649 17.55 -38.10 25.05
CA THR A 649 16.86 -37.55 26.22
C THR A 649 17.75 -36.51 26.91
N SER A 650 17.14 -35.68 27.76
CA SER A 650 17.84 -34.76 28.67
C SER A 650 17.89 -35.35 30.08
N LYS A 651 18.81 -34.87 30.94
CA LYS A 651 18.84 -35.27 32.35
C LYS A 651 17.62 -34.75 33.13
N HIS A 652 17.19 -33.53 32.82
CA HIS A 652 15.98 -32.94 33.36
C HIS A 652 15.01 -32.56 32.25
N LYS A 653 13.74 -32.39 32.60
CA LYS A 653 12.71 -31.97 31.67
C LYS A 653 12.97 -30.51 31.27
N ILE A 654 13.00 -30.23 29.96
CA ILE A 654 13.10 -28.87 29.43
C ILE A 654 11.69 -28.29 29.36
N ASN A 655 11.50 -27.04 29.77
CA ASN A 655 10.22 -26.34 29.63
C ASN A 655 10.14 -25.63 28.28
N LEU A 656 9.11 -25.91 27.49
CA LEU A 656 8.91 -25.35 26.14
C LEU A 656 7.58 -24.58 26.06
N PRO A 657 7.53 -23.31 26.49
CA PRO A 657 6.30 -22.52 26.45
C PRO A 657 5.82 -22.27 25.01
N ASN A 658 4.49 -22.24 24.83
CA ASN A 658 3.86 -21.94 23.55
C ASN A 658 3.80 -20.43 23.23
N PHE A 659 4.05 -19.56 24.22
CA PHE A 659 3.98 -18.09 24.10
C PHE A 659 2.64 -17.58 23.55
N GLU A 660 1.52 -18.23 23.92
CA GLU A 660 0.17 -17.93 23.39
C GLU A 660 -0.31 -16.51 23.70
N GLU A 661 0.18 -15.91 24.78
CA GLU A 661 -0.12 -14.53 25.17
C GLU A 661 0.52 -13.50 24.23
N SER A 662 1.51 -13.91 23.44
CA SER A 662 2.23 -13.04 22.52
C SER A 662 1.69 -13.13 21.10
N LYS A 663 1.48 -11.97 20.47
CA LYS A 663 1.16 -11.86 19.04
C LYS A 663 2.28 -12.41 18.13
N ILE A 664 3.46 -12.65 18.69
CA ILE A 664 4.64 -13.17 18.01
C ILE A 664 5.07 -14.56 18.51
N GLY A 665 4.15 -15.31 19.11
CA GLY A 665 4.43 -16.56 19.80
C GLY A 665 5.17 -17.61 18.95
N ARG A 666 4.82 -17.81 17.68
CA ARG A 666 5.50 -18.81 16.83
C ARG A 666 6.94 -18.44 16.54
N ILE A 667 7.24 -17.15 16.39
CA ILE A 667 8.64 -16.70 16.26
C ILE A 667 9.39 -16.88 17.57
N LEU A 668 8.79 -16.53 18.71
CA LEU A 668 9.41 -16.72 20.03
C LEU A 668 9.76 -18.19 20.29
N LYS A 669 8.91 -19.15 19.86
CA LYS A 669 9.23 -20.58 19.91
C LYS A 669 10.52 -20.94 19.18
N VAL A 670 10.73 -20.39 17.98
CA VAL A 670 11.93 -20.66 17.17
C VAL A 670 13.17 -20.00 17.76
N LEU A 671 13.05 -18.75 18.23
CA LEU A 671 14.16 -18.04 18.90
C LEU A 671 14.56 -18.73 20.20
N HIS A 672 13.59 -19.21 20.97
CA HIS A 672 13.83 -19.98 22.19
C HIS A 672 14.57 -21.29 21.87
N GLN A 673 14.14 -22.02 20.83
CA GLN A 673 14.86 -23.21 20.37
C GLN A 673 16.31 -22.90 19.99
N GLU A 674 16.55 -21.80 19.28
CA GLU A 674 17.90 -21.39 18.87
C GLU A 674 18.82 -21.19 20.09
N ILE A 675 18.31 -20.59 21.17
CA ILE A 675 19.05 -20.47 22.43
C ILE A 675 19.33 -21.86 23.02
N LEU A 676 18.29 -22.68 23.17
CA LEU A 676 18.40 -23.99 23.81
C LEU A 676 19.33 -24.96 23.06
N VAL A 677 19.31 -24.99 21.74
CA VAL A 677 20.18 -25.86 20.93
C VAL A 677 21.65 -25.48 21.11
N ASN A 678 21.94 -24.19 21.31
CA ASN A 678 23.30 -23.68 21.47
C ASN A 678 23.87 -23.83 22.89
N ILE A 679 23.07 -24.24 23.88
CA ILE A 679 23.59 -24.61 25.21
C ILE A 679 24.26 -25.97 25.11
N ASN A 680 25.53 -26.07 25.50
CA ASN A 680 26.24 -27.35 25.50
C ASN A 680 27.14 -27.43 26.75
N GLN A 681 26.94 -28.46 27.56
CA GLN A 681 27.68 -28.70 28.82
C GLN A 681 27.65 -27.48 29.75
N GLY A 682 26.47 -26.95 30.06
CA GLY A 682 26.34 -25.81 30.99
C GLY A 682 26.71 -24.45 30.39
N LYS A 683 27.12 -24.39 29.11
CA LYS A 683 27.66 -23.16 28.50
C LYS A 683 26.91 -22.79 27.22
N PRO A 684 26.47 -21.52 27.08
CA PRO A 684 25.97 -21.04 25.79
C PRO A 684 27.15 -20.98 24.82
N ARG A 685 27.06 -21.74 23.72
CA ARG A 685 28.02 -21.63 22.61
C ARG A 685 27.57 -20.55 21.64
N THR A 686 28.53 -20.02 20.88
CA THR A 686 28.35 -18.94 19.90
C THR A 686 27.11 -19.16 19.04
N THR A 687 26.15 -18.23 19.14
CA THR A 687 24.98 -18.21 18.25
C THR A 687 25.33 -17.56 16.91
N LEU A 688 24.38 -17.53 15.96
CA LEU A 688 24.51 -16.74 14.72
C LEU A 688 24.70 -15.23 14.98
N MET A 689 24.40 -14.74 16.20
CA MET A 689 24.56 -13.33 16.58
C MET A 689 26.01 -12.95 16.96
N SER A 690 26.91 -13.93 17.13
CA SER A 690 28.18 -13.74 17.84
C SER A 690 29.37 -13.32 16.98
N LYS A 691 29.13 -12.84 15.75
CA LYS A 691 30.22 -12.67 14.77
C LYS A 691 31.25 -11.58 15.08
N THR A 692 31.12 -10.86 16.19
CA THR A 692 32.00 -9.73 16.52
C THR A 692 32.32 -9.67 18.01
N ASN A 693 33.54 -10.11 18.37
CA ASN A 693 34.32 -9.74 19.56
C ASN A 693 33.90 -10.42 20.90
N GLU A 694 34.82 -10.46 21.88
CA GLU A 694 34.59 -11.02 23.23
C GLU A 694 33.42 -10.35 23.98
N SER A 695 33.15 -9.06 23.73
CA SER A 695 31.99 -8.35 24.27
C SER A 695 30.64 -8.89 23.78
N GLY A 696 30.61 -9.51 22.59
CA GLY A 696 29.43 -10.21 22.06
C GLY A 696 29.06 -11.45 22.87
N LEU A 697 30.04 -12.16 23.43
CA LEU A 697 29.83 -13.38 24.22
C LEU A 697 29.15 -13.08 25.57
N TYR A 698 29.53 -12.00 26.26
CA TYR A 698 28.88 -11.60 27.52
C TYR A 698 27.43 -11.19 27.32
N ARG A 699 27.16 -10.42 26.26
CA ARG A 699 25.79 -10.03 25.90
C ARG A 699 24.92 -11.27 25.59
N GLU A 700 25.45 -12.23 24.85
CA GLU A 700 24.74 -13.47 24.53
C GLU A 700 24.51 -14.35 25.76
N GLY A 701 25.51 -14.50 26.62
CA GLY A 701 25.36 -15.20 27.90
C GLY A 701 24.29 -14.56 28.77
N MET A 702 24.25 -13.22 28.85
CA MET A 702 23.23 -12.48 29.59
C MET A 702 21.83 -12.69 28.98
N MET A 703 21.68 -12.57 27.66
CA MET A 703 20.40 -12.83 27.01
C MET A 703 19.94 -14.28 27.20
N ALA A 704 20.84 -15.25 27.06
CA ALA A 704 20.54 -16.64 27.31
C ALA A 704 20.08 -16.85 28.76
N ALA A 705 20.78 -16.29 29.75
CA ALA A 705 20.39 -16.35 31.16
C ALA A 705 19.00 -15.75 31.41
N MET A 706 18.72 -14.56 30.87
CA MET A 706 17.40 -13.91 31.01
C MET A 706 16.29 -14.76 30.39
N VAL A 707 16.52 -15.35 29.21
CA VAL A 707 15.53 -16.22 28.56
C VAL A 707 15.34 -17.52 29.32
N LEU A 708 16.41 -18.13 29.84
CA LEU A 708 16.32 -19.35 30.63
C LEU A 708 15.60 -19.11 31.96
N GLU A 709 15.78 -17.96 32.60
CA GLU A 709 15.02 -17.57 33.79
C GLU A 709 13.53 -17.45 33.47
N GLU A 710 13.18 -16.65 32.45
CA GLU A 710 11.79 -16.44 32.02
C GLU A 710 11.11 -17.76 31.61
N THR A 711 11.86 -18.66 30.98
CA THR A 711 11.36 -19.96 30.52
C THR A 711 11.55 -21.09 31.54
N LYS A 712 12.06 -20.82 32.75
CA LYS A 712 12.29 -21.80 33.83
C LYS A 712 13.21 -22.97 33.45
N ASN A 713 14.28 -22.65 32.73
CA ASN A 713 15.31 -23.57 32.25
C ASN A 713 16.72 -23.22 32.78
N THR A 714 16.84 -22.48 33.90
CA THR A 714 18.15 -22.03 34.45
C THR A 714 19.06 -23.15 34.92
N TRP A 715 18.49 -24.29 35.29
CA TRP A 715 19.24 -25.52 35.62
C TRP A 715 20.18 -25.96 34.47
N LEU A 716 19.98 -25.48 33.24
CA LEU A 716 20.87 -25.75 32.11
C LEU A 716 22.26 -25.08 32.23
N PHE A 717 22.49 -24.21 33.23
CA PHE A 717 23.80 -23.63 33.55
C PHE A 717 24.47 -24.22 34.78
N GLU A 718 23.79 -25.12 35.48
CA GLU A 718 24.35 -25.94 36.55
C GLU A 718 25.12 -27.13 35.97
#